data_AF-V4C862-F1
#
_entry.id   AF-V4C862-F1
#
_cell.length_a   1.000
_cell.length_b   1.000
_cell.length_c   1.000
_cell.angle_alpha   90.00
_cell.angle_beta   90.00
_cell.angle_gamma   90.00
#
_symmetry.space_group_name_H-M   'P 1'
#
loop_
_entity.id
_entity.type
_entity.pdbx_description
1 polymer ?
#
loop_
_entity_poly.entity_id
_entity_poly.type
_entity_poly.pdbx_seq_one_letter_code
_entity_poly.pdbx_strand_id
1 'polypeptide(L)'
;MGNHGEDVKELYYYLDALPNHNYNKALYKYPLSQFPYKQLIEKNTTRDQQEAEFELIDTGIFDSGYWDITIEYIKDKPNITYCCCTVKNNGDQIHTLHILPQVWFRNTWSSARGEEEKPHLKKLNSNTVQARYKYGQYIIEYLSSNEIPVDLIFTENETSPEFYQSDEKRKQHHSPSDSQYYKDAFQHYIVKGDESKVNHGNCGTKCAGVYIVTVPSGQETQIYWTIKPLEEPSTNVDMIKSVLTQKKQETDQFYDKLLPGNWSCEEKVICRQAIAGLLWSKQYYYYHPQVNHQELVKLNKVATNSWNEDWHHLQNHDIISVPDKWEFPWYAPWDTAFQMLVMARIDIKYSKEQVLLFLSDRYIKQNGQIPGCEFDCNAANPPLFAWISYHLYQTDPHSDKQFLKSCFTQLLKNFNWWKDTLEIKGSNLYSGGFLGLDNISIIDRTSSSLPSGTQIQQVDGTAWMAYYCLTMLEIALELEEFKKAEMFIEIFLEIAHQLTQSITTTGLWFNRHKFFFDVVLTGEERKPIKIESLVGVIPLLACRIITIPNGFKKSAVNELENGDKFFFSVVNEYKFKQVLKTLLFEREFLSPFGIRSLSKVYDYESGHMFNPLTNQNELFCYCPGESDSDLFGGNSNWRGPVWLPMNYLLIESLKLYDSVYKIKMCYPSESNRLIDLSKIISDLKHRISSLFTFNKDGKRPLHGDIKEYSKTGGWKDLILFYEYFNPETGKGCGASHQTGWTSLIFLMNSFGEG
;
A
#
# COMPACT_ATOMS: atom_id res chain seq x y z
N MET A 1 3.15 15.26 -13.54
CA MET A 1 3.47 15.02 -12.12
C MET A 1 3.13 16.31 -11.39
N GLY A 2 2.48 16.20 -10.23
CA GLY A 2 2.20 17.35 -9.39
C GLY A 2 3.49 17.92 -8.80
N ASN A 3 3.38 19.01 -8.06
CA ASN A 3 4.50 19.62 -7.33
C ASN A 3 4.97 18.78 -6.13
N HIS A 4 4.20 17.76 -5.74
CA HIS A 4 4.51 16.73 -4.73
C HIS A 4 4.53 15.32 -5.33
N GLY A 5 4.70 15.24 -6.66
CA GLY A 5 4.92 14.01 -7.41
C GLY A 5 3.68 13.13 -7.61
N GLU A 6 3.59 12.07 -6.79
CA GLU A 6 2.64 10.93 -6.89
C GLU A 6 1.19 11.38 -6.73
N ASP A 7 0.47 11.41 -7.84
CA ASP A 7 -0.99 11.35 -7.81
C ASP A 7 -1.55 11.06 -9.20
N VAL A 8 -2.51 10.13 -9.22
CA VAL A 8 -3.28 9.83 -10.41
C VAL A 8 -4.32 10.91 -10.57
N LYS A 9 -4.16 11.76 -11.59
CA LYS A 9 -5.13 12.82 -11.92
C LYS A 9 -6.41 12.26 -12.56
N GLU A 10 -6.98 11.21 -12.00
CA GLU A 10 -8.17 10.47 -12.42
C GLU A 10 -9.02 10.10 -11.20
N LEU A 11 -10.35 10.02 -11.35
CA LEU A 11 -11.25 9.67 -10.25
C LEU A 11 -11.95 8.33 -10.48
N TYR A 12 -11.45 7.27 -9.85
CA TYR A 12 -12.04 5.94 -9.85
C TYR A 12 -12.22 5.38 -8.44
N TYR A 13 -13.05 4.35 -8.27
CA TYR A 13 -13.39 3.78 -6.95
C TYR A 13 -13.63 2.28 -7.06
N TYR A 14 -13.14 1.53 -6.08
CA TYR A 14 -13.45 0.11 -5.94
C TYR A 14 -14.65 -0.03 -5.01
N LEU A 15 -15.79 -0.39 -5.59
CA LEU A 15 -17.06 -0.36 -4.89
C LEU A 15 -17.37 -1.69 -4.21
N ASP A 16 -16.96 -2.80 -4.82
CA ASP A 16 -17.22 -4.13 -4.29
C ASP A 16 -16.26 -5.18 -4.90
N ALA A 17 -16.01 -6.25 -4.16
CA ALA A 17 -15.26 -7.40 -4.64
C ALA A 17 -15.46 -8.63 -3.73
N LEU A 18 -15.29 -9.82 -4.30
CA LEU A 18 -15.15 -11.08 -3.57
C LEU A 18 -13.68 -11.56 -3.59
N PRO A 19 -13.18 -12.24 -2.53
CA PRO A 19 -11.79 -12.72 -2.50
C PRO A 19 -11.39 -13.65 -3.65
N ASN A 20 -12.36 -14.45 -4.14
CA ASN A 20 -12.19 -15.33 -5.30
C ASN A 20 -12.32 -14.60 -6.66
N HIS A 21 -12.58 -13.29 -6.65
CA HIS A 21 -12.80 -12.44 -7.82
C HIS A 21 -13.92 -12.91 -8.75
N ASN A 22 -14.89 -13.69 -8.24
CA ASN A 22 -16.10 -14.04 -9.00
C ASN A 22 -17.05 -12.86 -9.18
N TYR A 23 -16.87 -11.80 -8.39
CA TYR A 23 -17.51 -10.51 -8.58
C TYR A 23 -16.51 -9.42 -8.22
N ASN A 24 -16.37 -8.43 -9.09
CA ASN A 24 -15.67 -7.19 -8.80
C ASN A 24 -16.43 -6.02 -9.43
N LYS A 25 -16.55 -4.91 -8.72
CA LYS A 25 -17.23 -3.69 -9.18
C LYS A 25 -16.34 -2.46 -8.97
N ALA A 26 -16.13 -1.70 -10.02
CA ALA A 26 -15.46 -0.40 -9.95
C ALA A 26 -16.29 0.68 -10.65
N LEU A 27 -16.06 1.93 -10.27
CA LEU A 27 -16.66 3.12 -10.87
C LEU A 27 -15.55 4.06 -11.32
N TYR A 28 -15.68 4.64 -12.50
CA TYR A 28 -14.83 5.72 -12.99
C TYR A 28 -15.69 6.95 -13.33
N LYS A 29 -15.26 8.13 -12.87
CA LYS A 29 -15.89 9.42 -13.17
C LYS A 29 -15.20 10.02 -14.39
N TYR A 30 -15.85 9.93 -15.55
CA TYR A 30 -15.28 10.42 -16.81
C TYR A 30 -15.95 11.73 -17.23
N PRO A 31 -15.24 12.86 -17.34
CA PRO A 31 -15.85 14.14 -17.67
C PRO A 31 -16.51 14.16 -19.06
N LEU A 32 -17.56 14.97 -19.23
CA LEU A 32 -18.17 15.21 -20.56
C LEU A 32 -17.30 16.09 -21.44
N SER A 33 -16.59 17.03 -20.82
CA SER A 33 -15.69 17.96 -21.49
C SER A 33 -14.34 17.31 -21.81
N GLN A 34 -13.59 17.92 -22.74
CA GLN A 34 -12.23 17.48 -23.04
C GLN A 34 -11.37 17.44 -21.77
N PHE A 35 -10.69 16.31 -21.55
CA PHE A 35 -9.84 16.11 -20.38
C PHE A 35 -8.74 17.19 -20.29
N PRO A 36 -8.48 17.80 -19.12
CA PRO A 36 -7.81 19.08 -19.03
C PRO A 36 -6.29 18.91 -18.87
N TYR A 37 -5.67 18.03 -19.68
CA TYR A 37 -4.25 17.68 -19.58
C TYR A 37 -3.33 18.91 -19.55
N LYS A 38 -3.58 19.85 -20.47
CA LYS A 38 -2.77 21.08 -20.58
C LYS A 38 -2.86 21.94 -19.31
N GLN A 39 -4.07 22.14 -18.79
CA GLN A 39 -4.28 22.93 -17.58
C GLN A 39 -3.62 22.26 -16.36
N LEU A 40 -3.77 20.95 -16.21
CA LEU A 40 -3.13 20.17 -15.14
C LEU A 40 -1.60 20.31 -15.19
N ILE A 41 -0.99 20.20 -16.38
CA ILE A 41 0.45 20.35 -16.56
C ILE A 41 0.89 21.78 -16.25
N GLU A 42 0.25 22.78 -16.88
CA GLU A 42 0.63 24.19 -16.74
C GLU A 42 0.54 24.67 -15.29
N LYS A 43 -0.56 24.33 -14.58
CA LYS A 43 -0.75 24.74 -13.19
C LYS A 43 0.23 24.08 -12.24
N ASN A 44 0.40 22.75 -12.33
CA ASN A 44 1.31 22.04 -11.45
C ASN A 44 2.79 22.39 -11.70
N THR A 45 3.18 22.71 -12.95
CA THR A 45 4.56 23.14 -13.26
C THR A 45 4.92 24.48 -12.64
N THR A 46 3.93 25.33 -12.36
CA THR A 46 4.16 26.67 -11.77
C THR A 46 4.07 26.70 -10.25
N ARG A 47 3.62 25.60 -9.61
CA ARG A 47 3.49 25.51 -8.16
C ARG A 47 4.80 25.10 -7.51
N ASP A 48 5.07 25.63 -6.33
CA ASP A 48 6.18 25.21 -5.48
C ASP A 48 5.73 24.19 -4.41
N GLN A 49 6.67 23.65 -3.63
CA GLN A 49 6.39 22.67 -2.57
C GLN A 49 5.58 23.22 -1.39
N GLN A 50 5.34 24.53 -1.30
CA GLN A 50 4.51 25.11 -0.23
C GLN A 50 3.03 25.17 -0.64
N GLU A 51 2.74 25.06 -1.92
CA GLU A 51 1.38 24.99 -2.45
C GLU A 51 0.85 23.55 -2.43
N ALA A 52 -0.45 23.38 -2.20
CA ALA A 52 -1.10 22.08 -2.40
C ALA A 52 -1.03 21.67 -3.88
N GLU A 53 -1.19 20.37 -4.18
CA GLU A 53 -1.30 19.92 -5.56
C GLU A 53 -2.54 20.47 -6.28
N PHE A 54 -2.46 20.67 -7.59
CA PHE A 54 -3.60 21.09 -8.41
C PHE A 54 -4.27 19.85 -8.99
N GLU A 55 -5.46 19.56 -8.45
CA GLU A 55 -6.18 18.32 -8.71
C GLU A 55 -7.12 18.39 -9.91
N LEU A 56 -7.54 17.22 -10.40
CA LEU A 56 -8.55 17.14 -11.48
C LEU A 56 -9.83 17.89 -11.10
N ILE A 57 -10.24 17.84 -9.84
CA ILE A 57 -11.45 18.52 -9.38
C ILE A 57 -11.30 20.04 -9.34
N ASP A 58 -10.09 20.56 -9.11
CA ASP A 58 -9.81 22.00 -9.07
C ASP A 58 -9.95 22.66 -10.45
N THR A 59 -9.97 21.85 -11.51
CA THR A 59 -10.23 22.34 -12.88
C THR A 59 -11.68 22.75 -13.11
N GLY A 60 -12.61 22.31 -12.26
CA GLY A 60 -14.05 22.47 -12.48
C GLY A 60 -14.60 21.59 -13.61
N ILE A 61 -13.83 20.61 -14.10
CA ILE A 61 -14.24 19.82 -15.28
C ILE A 61 -15.54 19.03 -15.08
N PHE A 62 -15.91 18.74 -13.82
CA PHE A 62 -17.14 18.03 -13.48
C PHE A 62 -18.38 18.94 -13.42
N ASP A 63 -18.22 20.27 -13.44
CA ASP A 63 -19.34 21.23 -13.36
C ASP A 63 -20.26 21.16 -14.58
N SER A 64 -19.72 20.78 -15.74
CA SER A 64 -20.48 20.60 -16.98
C SER A 64 -21.11 19.20 -17.10
N GLY A 65 -21.03 18.40 -16.04
CA GLY A 65 -21.49 17.01 -16.01
C GLY A 65 -20.41 16.00 -16.41
N TYR A 66 -20.73 14.72 -16.17
CA TYR A 66 -19.81 13.60 -16.34
C TYR A 66 -20.56 12.29 -16.59
N TRP A 67 -19.83 11.30 -17.07
CA TRP A 67 -20.25 9.91 -17.14
C TRP A 67 -19.88 9.19 -15.84
N ASP A 68 -20.85 8.47 -15.27
CA ASP A 68 -20.53 7.37 -14.38
C ASP A 68 -20.31 6.11 -15.21
N ILE A 69 -19.08 5.61 -15.23
CA ILE A 69 -18.71 4.37 -15.92
C ILE A 69 -18.52 3.29 -14.87
N THR A 70 -19.53 2.45 -14.68
CA THR A 70 -19.45 1.30 -13.76
C THR A 70 -19.02 0.06 -14.53
N ILE A 71 -17.93 -0.57 -14.11
CA ILE A 71 -17.42 -1.81 -14.68
C ILE A 71 -17.60 -2.94 -13.66
N GLU A 72 -18.26 -4.01 -14.09
CA GLU A 72 -18.50 -5.20 -13.28
C GLU A 72 -17.90 -6.43 -13.99
N TYR A 73 -16.96 -7.09 -13.32
CA TYR A 73 -16.41 -8.38 -13.74
C TYR A 73 -17.09 -9.49 -12.95
N ILE A 74 -17.56 -10.51 -13.65
CA ILE A 74 -18.27 -11.65 -13.07
C ILE A 74 -17.74 -12.97 -13.63
N LYS A 75 -17.59 -13.96 -12.76
CA LYS A 75 -17.27 -15.34 -13.14
C LYS A 75 -18.28 -16.31 -12.54
N ASP A 76 -18.79 -17.22 -13.36
CA ASP A 76 -19.55 -18.40 -12.92
C ASP A 76 -18.66 -19.65 -12.82
N LYS A 77 -17.64 -19.72 -13.67
CA LYS A 77 -16.67 -20.81 -13.86
C LYS A 77 -15.25 -20.23 -14.03
N PRO A 78 -14.18 -20.99 -13.75
CA PRO A 78 -12.80 -20.46 -13.72
C PRO A 78 -12.33 -19.74 -14.99
N ASN A 79 -12.71 -20.25 -16.18
CA ASN A 79 -12.21 -19.76 -17.48
C ASN A 79 -13.23 -18.92 -18.26
N ILE A 80 -14.37 -18.57 -17.65
CA ILE A 80 -15.36 -17.68 -18.27
C ILE A 80 -15.41 -16.39 -17.47
N THR A 81 -15.25 -15.28 -18.18
CA THR A 81 -15.40 -13.94 -17.61
C THR A 81 -16.48 -13.22 -18.38
N TYR A 82 -17.52 -12.77 -17.69
CA TYR A 82 -18.48 -11.82 -18.21
C TYR A 82 -18.13 -10.43 -17.69
N CYS A 83 -18.30 -9.44 -18.54
CA CYS A 83 -18.07 -8.05 -18.18
C CYS A 83 -19.31 -7.24 -18.53
N CYS A 84 -19.72 -6.38 -17.61
CA CYS A 84 -20.79 -5.41 -17.80
C CYS A 84 -20.20 -4.02 -17.65
N CYS A 85 -20.44 -3.15 -18.62
CA CYS A 85 -20.17 -1.73 -18.51
C CYS A 85 -21.50 -0.97 -18.55
N THR A 86 -21.84 -0.35 -17.43
CA THR A 86 -22.98 0.57 -17.34
C THR A 86 -22.45 1.99 -17.42
N VAL A 87 -22.94 2.75 -18.39
CA VAL A 87 -22.63 4.18 -18.52
C VAL A 87 -23.87 5.01 -18.27
N LYS A 88 -23.76 5.95 -17.33
CA LYS A 88 -24.83 6.88 -16.99
C LYS A 88 -24.40 8.31 -17.28
N ASN A 89 -25.25 9.06 -17.97
CA ASN A 89 -25.03 10.47 -18.26
C ASN A 89 -25.51 11.33 -17.09
N ASN A 90 -24.60 11.97 -16.35
CA ASN A 90 -24.92 12.92 -15.29
C ASN A 90 -24.79 14.39 -15.75
N GLY A 91 -24.78 14.65 -17.07
CA GLY A 91 -24.96 15.99 -17.64
C GLY A 91 -26.43 16.40 -17.72
N ASP A 92 -26.67 17.64 -18.13
CA ASP A 92 -27.99 18.24 -18.30
C ASP A 92 -28.61 18.00 -19.70
N GLN A 93 -27.80 17.53 -20.65
CA GLN A 93 -28.19 17.27 -22.04
C GLN A 93 -27.94 15.82 -22.46
N ILE A 94 -28.39 15.49 -23.68
CA ILE A 94 -28.04 14.23 -24.33
C ILE A 94 -26.58 14.26 -24.79
N HIS A 95 -25.81 13.21 -24.49
CA HIS A 95 -24.41 13.11 -24.88
C HIS A 95 -24.10 11.77 -25.52
N THR A 96 -23.03 11.76 -26.34
CA THR A 96 -22.53 10.57 -27.03
C THR A 96 -21.19 10.16 -26.45
N LEU A 97 -20.99 8.86 -26.24
CA LEU A 97 -19.74 8.26 -25.76
C LEU A 97 -19.32 7.11 -26.66
N HIS A 98 -18.02 7.05 -26.96
CA HIS A 98 -17.40 5.92 -27.63
C HIS A 98 -16.82 4.99 -26.56
N ILE A 99 -17.22 3.72 -26.55
CA ILE A 99 -16.73 2.72 -25.59
C ILE A 99 -16.05 1.59 -26.34
N LEU A 100 -14.80 1.29 -25.96
CA LEU A 100 -13.94 0.34 -26.66
C LEU A 100 -13.39 -0.74 -25.70
N PRO A 101 -14.16 -1.77 -25.31
CA PRO A 101 -13.60 -2.90 -24.59
C PRO A 101 -12.56 -3.60 -25.49
N GLN A 102 -11.34 -3.76 -24.97
CA GLN A 102 -10.20 -4.26 -25.75
C GLN A 102 -9.77 -5.63 -25.27
N VAL A 103 -9.32 -6.47 -26.20
CA VAL A 103 -8.70 -7.76 -25.93
C VAL A 103 -7.34 -7.82 -26.59
N TRP A 104 -6.33 -8.19 -25.81
CA TRP A 104 -4.95 -8.31 -26.23
C TRP A 104 -4.22 -9.30 -25.32
N PHE A 105 -3.09 -9.82 -25.81
CA PHE A 105 -2.15 -10.60 -24.99
C PHE A 105 -0.93 -9.75 -24.71
N ARG A 106 -0.34 -9.92 -23.51
CA ARG A 106 0.94 -9.30 -23.17
C ARG A 106 1.94 -9.57 -24.27
N ASN A 107 2.52 -8.50 -24.81
CA ASN A 107 3.49 -8.61 -25.89
C ASN A 107 4.81 -9.16 -25.35
N THR A 108 4.99 -10.48 -25.51
CA THR A 108 6.22 -11.21 -25.19
C THR A 108 6.95 -11.69 -26.46
N TRP A 109 6.25 -11.76 -27.60
CA TRP A 109 6.78 -12.23 -28.88
C TRP A 109 7.67 -11.20 -29.57
N SER A 110 7.46 -9.90 -29.35
CA SER A 110 8.31 -8.85 -29.93
C SER A 110 9.56 -8.53 -29.10
N SER A 111 9.83 -9.31 -28.03
CA SER A 111 11.01 -9.12 -27.18
C SER A 111 12.30 -9.50 -27.92
N ALA A 112 13.45 -8.99 -27.46
CA ALA A 112 14.77 -9.34 -28.02
C ALA A 112 15.11 -10.84 -27.94
N ARG A 113 14.29 -11.64 -27.23
CA ARG A 113 14.38 -13.10 -27.18
C ARG A 113 13.73 -13.76 -28.39
N GLY A 114 12.67 -13.18 -28.97
CA GLY A 114 11.98 -13.70 -30.16
C GLY A 114 11.46 -15.14 -30.03
N GLU A 115 11.28 -15.63 -28.79
CA GLU A 115 11.10 -17.06 -28.49
C GLU A 115 9.63 -17.49 -28.34
N GLU A 116 8.69 -16.56 -28.19
CA GLU A 116 7.28 -16.90 -27.91
C GLU A 116 6.36 -16.83 -29.12
N GLU A 117 5.41 -17.78 -29.19
CA GLU A 117 4.37 -17.84 -30.23
C GLU A 117 3.57 -16.53 -30.29
N LYS A 118 3.48 -15.91 -31.48
CA LYS A 118 2.64 -14.72 -31.68
C LYS A 118 1.15 -15.11 -31.61
N PRO A 119 0.32 -14.47 -30.75
CA PRO A 119 -1.10 -14.76 -30.68
C PRO A 119 -1.82 -14.37 -31.98
N HIS A 120 -3.03 -14.88 -32.16
CA HIS A 120 -3.86 -14.54 -33.32
C HIS A 120 -5.29 -14.27 -32.90
N LEU A 121 -5.77 -13.06 -33.12
CA LEU A 121 -7.16 -12.63 -33.00
C LEU A 121 -7.77 -12.56 -34.41
N LYS A 122 -8.97 -13.09 -34.59
CA LYS A 122 -9.68 -13.08 -35.87
C LYS A 122 -11.18 -12.89 -35.68
N LYS A 123 -11.80 -12.05 -36.50
CA LYS A 123 -13.26 -11.88 -36.56
C LYS A 123 -13.93 -13.16 -37.06
N LEU A 124 -14.94 -13.66 -36.33
CA LEU A 124 -15.79 -14.77 -36.78
C LEU A 124 -17.10 -14.28 -37.41
N ASN A 125 -17.68 -13.23 -36.85
CA ASN A 125 -18.93 -12.62 -37.32
C ASN A 125 -18.96 -11.13 -36.89
N SER A 126 -20.11 -10.46 -36.94
CA SER A 126 -20.23 -9.03 -36.61
C SER A 126 -19.83 -8.67 -35.18
N ASN A 127 -19.97 -9.59 -34.22
CA ASN A 127 -19.77 -9.30 -32.80
C ASN A 127 -18.90 -10.32 -32.06
N THR A 128 -18.27 -11.26 -32.78
CA THR A 128 -17.50 -12.35 -32.17
C THR A 128 -16.08 -12.40 -32.72
N VAL A 129 -15.11 -12.56 -31.82
CA VAL A 129 -13.69 -12.70 -32.11
C VAL A 129 -13.19 -14.03 -31.56
N GLN A 130 -12.44 -14.78 -32.37
CA GLN A 130 -11.65 -15.92 -31.90
C GLN A 130 -10.24 -15.45 -31.56
N ALA A 131 -9.75 -15.85 -30.39
CA ALA A 131 -8.38 -15.65 -29.95
C ALA A 131 -7.67 -16.99 -29.83
N ARG A 132 -6.47 -17.11 -30.40
CA ARG A 132 -5.60 -18.28 -30.27
C ARG A 132 -4.24 -17.85 -29.71
N TYR A 133 -3.78 -18.56 -28.69
CA TYR A 133 -2.46 -18.40 -28.10
C TYR A 133 -1.97 -19.73 -27.52
N LYS A 134 -0.71 -19.81 -27.09
CA LYS A 134 -0.08 -21.02 -26.54
C LYS A 134 -0.84 -21.63 -25.35
N TYR A 135 -1.67 -20.84 -24.66
CA TYR A 135 -2.51 -21.27 -23.53
C TYR A 135 -3.95 -21.62 -23.90
N GLY A 136 -4.29 -21.74 -25.19
CA GLY A 136 -5.59 -22.22 -25.65
C GLY A 136 -6.29 -21.31 -26.66
N GLN A 137 -7.54 -21.66 -26.94
CA GLN A 137 -8.42 -20.93 -27.85
C GLN A 137 -9.62 -20.38 -27.10
N TYR A 138 -9.94 -19.12 -27.36
CA TYR A 138 -10.98 -18.37 -26.67
C TYR A 138 -11.91 -17.71 -27.67
N ILE A 139 -13.15 -17.53 -27.26
CA ILE A 139 -14.16 -16.73 -27.94
C ILE A 139 -14.45 -15.50 -27.09
N ILE A 140 -14.53 -14.37 -27.78
CA ILE A 140 -14.91 -13.09 -27.22
C ILE A 140 -16.18 -12.62 -27.94
N GLU A 141 -17.26 -12.46 -27.20
CA GLU A 141 -18.53 -11.96 -27.73
C GLU A 141 -18.81 -10.56 -27.19
N TYR A 142 -19.25 -9.67 -28.07
CA TYR A 142 -19.63 -8.29 -27.77
C TYR A 142 -21.17 -8.18 -27.87
N LEU A 143 -21.83 -7.75 -26.80
CA LEU A 143 -23.30 -7.73 -26.67
C LEU A 143 -23.79 -6.39 -26.09
N SER A 144 -25.08 -6.08 -26.27
CA SER A 144 -25.70 -4.86 -25.73
C SER A 144 -27.19 -5.04 -25.41
N SER A 145 -27.72 -4.29 -24.44
CA SER A 145 -29.13 -4.41 -24.02
C SER A 145 -30.15 -3.86 -25.03
N ASN A 146 -29.73 -2.95 -25.92
CA ASN A 146 -30.61 -2.21 -26.84
C ASN A 146 -30.18 -2.36 -28.31
N GLU A 147 -29.60 -3.51 -28.66
CA GLU A 147 -29.09 -3.78 -30.01
C GLU A 147 -28.13 -2.70 -30.54
N ILE A 148 -27.39 -2.06 -29.64
CA ILE A 148 -26.33 -1.10 -29.99
C ILE A 148 -25.34 -1.85 -30.87
N PRO A 149 -25.13 -1.40 -32.13
CA PRO A 149 -24.19 -2.03 -33.04
C PRO A 149 -22.77 -1.97 -32.47
N VAL A 150 -21.99 -3.02 -32.73
CA VAL A 150 -20.56 -3.07 -32.43
C VAL A 150 -19.79 -3.13 -33.73
N ASP A 151 -18.77 -2.29 -33.86
CA ASP A 151 -17.78 -2.43 -34.92
C ASP A 151 -16.49 -3.04 -34.38
N LEU A 152 -15.97 -4.07 -35.05
CA LEU A 152 -14.79 -4.80 -34.59
C LEU A 152 -13.57 -4.33 -35.35
N ILE A 153 -12.70 -3.59 -34.66
CA ILE A 153 -11.44 -3.08 -35.20
C ILE A 153 -10.24 -3.87 -34.66
N PHE A 154 -9.21 -4.04 -35.49
CA PHE A 154 -8.04 -4.84 -35.19
C PHE A 154 -6.75 -4.06 -35.41
N THR A 155 -5.72 -4.41 -34.65
CA THR A 155 -4.36 -3.92 -34.82
C THR A 155 -3.36 -4.92 -34.22
N GLU A 156 -2.09 -4.58 -34.28
CA GLU A 156 -1.01 -5.30 -33.63
C GLU A 156 -0.66 -4.65 -32.28
N ASN A 157 -0.31 -5.45 -31.26
CA ASN A 157 0.10 -4.99 -29.94
C ASN A 157 1.59 -4.58 -29.88
N GLU A 158 2.12 -4.15 -31.00
CA GLU A 158 3.46 -3.64 -31.21
C GLU A 158 3.44 -2.11 -31.06
N THR A 159 4.47 -1.54 -30.46
CA THR A 159 4.55 -0.07 -30.29
C THR A 159 4.96 0.59 -31.60
N SER A 160 4.27 1.67 -32.00
CA SER A 160 4.57 2.42 -33.22
C SER A 160 5.98 3.02 -33.24
N PRO A 161 6.76 2.88 -34.35
CA PRO A 161 8.05 3.53 -34.56
C PRO A 161 8.03 5.04 -34.36
N GLU A 162 6.89 5.71 -34.58
CA GLU A 162 6.75 7.17 -34.46
C GLU A 162 7.02 7.66 -33.02
N PHE A 163 6.66 6.88 -31.99
CA PHE A 163 6.94 7.20 -30.59
C PHE A 163 8.43 7.14 -30.21
N TYR A 164 9.25 6.54 -31.07
CA TYR A 164 10.70 6.49 -30.89
C TYR A 164 11.39 7.69 -31.57
N GLN A 165 10.68 8.47 -32.40
CA GLN A 165 11.31 9.46 -33.27
C GLN A 165 11.93 10.66 -32.53
N SER A 166 11.35 11.06 -31.39
CA SER A 166 11.81 12.19 -30.57
C SER A 166 12.89 11.84 -29.54
N ASP A 167 13.23 10.56 -29.39
CA ASP A 167 14.17 10.08 -28.37
C ASP A 167 15.14 9.09 -29.01
N GLU A 168 16.34 9.55 -29.38
CA GLU A 168 17.36 8.73 -30.04
C GLU A 168 17.74 7.49 -29.22
N LYS A 169 17.62 7.57 -27.88
CA LYS A 169 17.83 6.43 -26.97
C LYS A 169 16.74 5.38 -27.05
N ARG A 170 15.56 5.71 -27.59
CA ARG A 170 14.43 4.81 -27.81
C ARG A 170 14.50 4.16 -29.20
N LYS A 171 14.95 4.87 -30.24
CA LYS A 171 15.10 4.31 -31.63
C LYS A 171 15.88 2.99 -31.70
N GLN A 172 16.86 2.80 -30.84
CA GLN A 172 17.73 1.61 -30.83
C GLN A 172 17.12 0.38 -30.12
N HIS A 173 15.90 0.49 -29.55
CA HIS A 173 15.36 -0.48 -28.58
C HIS A 173 14.45 -1.54 -29.16
N HIS A 174 14.01 -1.34 -30.40
CA HIS A 174 13.02 -2.18 -31.03
C HIS A 174 13.53 -2.60 -32.40
N SER A 175 13.56 -3.91 -32.64
CA SER A 175 13.59 -4.42 -34.01
C SER A 175 12.38 -3.83 -34.73
N PRO A 176 12.55 -3.22 -35.92
CA PRO A 176 11.42 -2.75 -36.71
C PRO A 176 10.42 -3.90 -36.86
N SER A 177 9.20 -3.71 -36.39
CA SER A 177 8.11 -4.59 -36.78
C SER A 177 7.75 -4.23 -38.22
N ASP A 178 7.71 -5.23 -39.11
CA ASP A 178 7.19 -5.07 -40.48
C ASP A 178 5.67 -4.78 -40.49
N SER A 179 5.01 -4.76 -39.32
CA SER A 179 3.61 -4.40 -39.20
C SER A 179 3.39 -2.95 -39.65
N GLN A 180 2.33 -2.74 -40.43
CA GLN A 180 1.82 -1.41 -40.78
C GLN A 180 0.83 -0.86 -39.74
N TYR A 181 0.40 -1.72 -38.80
CA TYR A 181 -0.58 -1.43 -37.76
C TYR A 181 0.09 -1.51 -36.39
N TYR A 182 -0.24 -0.59 -35.48
CA TYR A 182 0.41 -0.50 -34.17
C TYR A 182 -0.62 -0.26 -33.07
N LYS A 183 -0.20 -0.44 -31.81
CA LYS A 183 -1.10 -0.47 -30.64
C LYS A 183 -1.90 0.81 -30.39
N ASP A 184 -1.48 1.93 -30.97
CA ASP A 184 -2.07 3.27 -30.96
C ASP A 184 -3.07 3.52 -32.11
N ALA A 185 -3.27 2.54 -33.00
CA ALA A 185 -4.21 2.60 -34.12
C ALA A 185 -5.62 3.07 -33.73
N PHE A 186 -6.14 2.62 -32.59
CA PHE A 186 -7.50 2.95 -32.15
C PHE A 186 -7.66 4.45 -31.85
N GLN A 187 -6.60 5.11 -31.34
CA GLN A 187 -6.60 6.56 -31.13
C GLN A 187 -6.67 7.29 -32.48
N HIS A 188 -5.90 6.84 -33.47
CA HIS A 188 -5.92 7.41 -34.82
C HIS A 188 -7.28 7.23 -35.49
N TYR A 189 -7.86 6.04 -35.36
CA TYR A 189 -9.17 5.72 -35.91
C TYR A 189 -10.29 6.58 -35.31
N ILE A 190 -10.43 6.57 -33.97
CA ILE A 190 -11.56 7.23 -33.30
C ILE A 190 -11.39 8.75 -33.21
N VAL A 191 -10.19 9.23 -32.85
CA VAL A 191 -9.97 10.66 -32.54
C VAL A 191 -9.51 11.44 -33.77
N LYS A 192 -8.68 10.84 -34.63
CA LYS A 192 -8.16 11.50 -35.84
C LYS A 192 -8.95 11.16 -37.11
N GLY A 193 -9.85 10.18 -37.07
CA GLY A 193 -10.61 9.72 -38.23
C GLY A 193 -9.75 9.01 -39.29
N ASP A 194 -8.57 8.51 -38.93
CA ASP A 194 -7.64 7.87 -39.87
C ASP A 194 -7.91 6.36 -39.94
N GLU A 195 -8.78 5.98 -40.87
CA GLU A 195 -9.16 4.58 -41.11
C GLU A 195 -8.01 3.70 -41.60
N SER A 196 -6.92 4.29 -42.13
CA SER A 196 -5.79 3.53 -42.66
C SER A 196 -4.95 2.84 -41.59
N LYS A 197 -5.10 3.25 -40.32
CA LYS A 197 -4.27 2.78 -39.20
C LYS A 197 -4.78 1.51 -38.53
N VAL A 198 -6.01 1.09 -38.80
CA VAL A 198 -6.58 -0.19 -38.33
C VAL A 198 -6.50 -1.26 -39.41
N ASN A 199 -6.40 -2.52 -38.99
CA ASN A 199 -6.31 -3.64 -39.91
C ASN A 199 -7.69 -4.08 -40.39
N HIS A 200 -8.06 -3.69 -41.62
CA HIS A 200 -9.28 -4.12 -42.32
C HIS A 200 -9.28 -5.60 -42.73
N GLY A 201 -8.14 -6.30 -42.57
CA GLY A 201 -8.04 -7.75 -42.71
C GLY A 201 -8.80 -8.55 -41.63
N ASN A 202 -9.44 -7.87 -40.67
CA ASN A 202 -10.25 -8.47 -39.59
C ASN A 202 -9.46 -9.45 -38.70
N CYS A 203 -8.16 -9.18 -38.50
CA CYS A 203 -7.27 -9.96 -37.66
C CYS A 203 -6.14 -9.13 -37.05
N GLY A 204 -5.49 -9.65 -36.01
CA GLY A 204 -4.31 -9.02 -35.41
C GLY A 204 -3.92 -9.66 -34.08
N THR A 205 -3.20 -8.93 -33.23
CA THR A 205 -2.89 -9.33 -31.84
C THR A 205 -3.60 -8.49 -30.79
N LYS A 206 -4.29 -7.43 -31.22
CA LYS A 206 -5.14 -6.57 -30.40
C LYS A 206 -6.44 -6.25 -31.14
N CYS A 207 -7.56 -6.30 -30.44
CA CYS A 207 -8.89 -6.02 -30.97
C CYS A 207 -9.68 -5.14 -30.01
N ALA A 208 -10.60 -4.32 -30.53
CA ALA A 208 -11.61 -3.62 -29.75
C ALA A 208 -12.99 -3.74 -30.42
N GLY A 209 -14.02 -3.86 -29.60
CA GLY A 209 -15.40 -3.63 -30.02
C GLY A 209 -15.78 -2.16 -29.80
N VAL A 210 -16.02 -1.42 -30.88
CA VAL A 210 -16.41 -0.01 -30.83
C VAL A 210 -17.92 0.09 -30.68
N TYR A 211 -18.37 0.60 -29.55
CA TYR A 211 -19.75 0.99 -29.31
C TYR A 211 -19.87 2.51 -29.32
N ILE A 212 -20.86 3.03 -30.06
CA ILE A 212 -21.24 4.44 -30.02
C ILE A 212 -22.58 4.52 -29.32
N VAL A 213 -22.60 5.08 -28.12
CA VAL A 213 -23.82 5.18 -27.31
C VAL A 213 -24.24 6.63 -27.19
N THR A 214 -25.53 6.90 -27.36
CA THR A 214 -26.12 8.23 -27.16
C THR A 214 -27.15 8.14 -26.06
N VAL A 215 -26.92 8.84 -24.96
CA VAL A 215 -27.64 8.64 -23.69
C VAL A 215 -28.23 9.98 -23.23
N PRO A 216 -29.57 10.08 -23.05
CA PRO A 216 -30.20 11.27 -22.50
C PRO A 216 -29.73 11.57 -21.07
N SER A 217 -29.88 12.83 -20.63
CA SER A 217 -29.58 13.25 -19.26
C SER A 217 -30.26 12.36 -18.22
N GLY A 218 -29.49 11.93 -17.22
CA GLY A 218 -29.96 11.08 -16.11
C GLY A 218 -30.22 9.62 -16.48
N GLN A 219 -30.17 9.25 -17.76
CA GLN A 219 -30.37 7.89 -18.23
C GLN A 219 -29.05 7.10 -18.27
N GLU A 220 -29.17 5.78 -18.37
CA GLU A 220 -28.05 4.86 -18.48
C GLU A 220 -28.25 3.85 -19.62
N THR A 221 -27.14 3.29 -20.09
CA THR A 221 -27.15 2.15 -21.01
C THR A 221 -26.06 1.16 -20.66
N GLN A 222 -26.20 -0.07 -21.15
CA GLN A 222 -25.32 -1.19 -20.81
C GLN A 222 -24.81 -1.90 -22.05
N ILE A 223 -23.50 -2.12 -22.06
CA ILE A 223 -22.82 -3.02 -23.00
C ILE A 223 -22.16 -4.16 -22.22
N TYR A 224 -21.92 -5.26 -22.90
CA TYR A 224 -21.32 -6.45 -22.31
C TYR A 224 -20.28 -7.04 -23.25
N TRP A 225 -19.33 -7.75 -22.65
CA TRP A 225 -18.47 -8.65 -23.40
C TRP A 225 -18.12 -9.88 -22.57
N THR A 226 -17.80 -10.97 -23.25
CA THR A 226 -17.43 -12.23 -22.61
C THR A 226 -16.06 -12.68 -23.08
N ILE A 227 -15.35 -13.44 -22.26
CA ILE A 227 -14.15 -14.19 -22.65
C ILE A 227 -14.34 -15.61 -22.14
N LYS A 228 -14.35 -16.59 -23.04
CA LYS A 228 -14.63 -18.01 -22.73
C LYS A 228 -13.82 -18.95 -23.62
N PRO A 229 -13.59 -20.21 -23.21
CA PRO A 229 -13.04 -21.25 -24.09
C PRO A 229 -13.87 -21.43 -25.36
N LEU A 230 -13.23 -21.88 -26.44
CA LEU A 230 -13.87 -22.10 -27.74
C LEU A 230 -15.06 -23.06 -27.69
N GLU A 231 -15.03 -24.04 -26.79
CA GLU A 231 -16.05 -25.08 -26.67
C GLU A 231 -17.32 -24.60 -25.93
N GLU A 232 -17.28 -23.45 -25.26
CA GLU A 232 -18.43 -22.94 -24.50
C GLU A 232 -19.50 -22.33 -25.42
N PRO A 233 -20.80 -22.58 -25.16
CA PRO A 233 -21.90 -22.13 -26.01
C PRO A 233 -22.04 -20.61 -26.04
N SER A 234 -22.69 -20.08 -27.06
CA SER A 234 -22.95 -18.64 -27.23
C SER A 234 -23.70 -18.05 -26.03
N THR A 235 -23.33 -16.84 -25.61
CA THR A 235 -23.96 -16.14 -24.48
C THR A 235 -24.99 -15.11 -24.97
N ASN A 236 -26.02 -14.86 -24.16
CA ASN A 236 -26.95 -13.74 -24.37
C ASN A 236 -26.98 -12.80 -23.15
N VAL A 237 -27.56 -11.62 -23.33
CA VAL A 237 -27.59 -10.56 -22.31
C VAL A 237 -28.36 -11.00 -21.06
N ASP A 238 -29.47 -11.71 -21.20
CA ASP A 238 -30.30 -12.13 -20.06
C ASP A 238 -29.56 -13.12 -19.15
N MET A 239 -28.77 -14.01 -19.75
CA MET A 239 -27.88 -14.93 -19.01
C MET A 239 -26.85 -14.14 -18.20
N ILE A 240 -26.19 -13.14 -18.79
CA ILE A 240 -25.22 -12.28 -18.09
C ILE A 240 -25.90 -11.54 -16.93
N LYS A 241 -27.09 -10.96 -17.17
CA LYS A 241 -27.87 -10.27 -16.12
C LYS A 241 -28.27 -11.19 -14.99
N SER A 242 -28.64 -12.44 -15.30
CA SER A 242 -28.96 -13.45 -14.29
C SER A 242 -27.73 -13.78 -13.43
N VAL A 243 -26.58 -14.06 -14.05
CA VAL A 243 -25.32 -14.33 -13.33
C VAL A 243 -24.90 -13.13 -12.50
N LEU A 244 -25.00 -11.91 -13.04
CA LEU A 244 -24.69 -10.66 -12.33
C LEU A 244 -25.55 -10.50 -11.07
N THR A 245 -26.86 -10.74 -11.19
CA THR A 245 -27.80 -10.64 -10.06
C THR A 245 -27.45 -11.66 -8.98
N GLN A 246 -27.17 -12.90 -9.37
CA GLN A 246 -26.74 -13.94 -8.44
C GLN A 246 -25.44 -13.54 -7.73
N LYS A 247 -24.43 -13.07 -8.46
CA LYS A 247 -23.13 -12.70 -7.88
C LYS A 247 -23.20 -11.48 -6.97
N LYS A 248 -24.09 -10.52 -7.24
CA LYS A 248 -24.40 -9.43 -6.30
C LYS A 248 -24.97 -9.95 -4.99
N GLN A 249 -25.96 -10.85 -5.05
CA GLN A 249 -26.55 -11.47 -3.86
C GLN A 249 -25.53 -12.30 -3.05
N GLU A 250 -24.70 -13.10 -3.72
CA GLU A 250 -23.61 -13.85 -3.06
C GLU A 250 -22.63 -12.89 -2.35
N THR A 251 -22.34 -11.75 -2.97
CA THR A 251 -21.46 -10.72 -2.40
C THR A 251 -22.09 -10.07 -1.18
N ASP A 252 -23.36 -9.68 -1.25
CA ASP A 252 -24.09 -9.15 -0.10
C ASP A 252 -24.11 -10.15 1.07
N GLN A 253 -24.41 -11.42 0.80
CA GLN A 253 -24.38 -12.48 1.81
C GLN A 253 -22.99 -12.70 2.43
N PHE A 254 -21.93 -12.52 1.65
CA PHE A 254 -20.56 -12.60 2.16
C PHE A 254 -20.28 -11.46 3.14
N TYR A 255 -20.58 -10.21 2.76
CA TYR A 255 -20.35 -9.06 3.64
C TYR A 255 -21.29 -9.02 4.84
N ASP A 256 -22.54 -9.48 4.72
CA ASP A 256 -23.45 -9.58 5.86
C ASP A 256 -22.96 -10.56 6.94
N LYS A 257 -22.20 -11.59 6.55
CA LYS A 257 -21.55 -12.51 7.51
C LYS A 257 -20.26 -11.94 8.09
N LEU A 258 -19.52 -11.16 7.31
CA LEU A 258 -18.23 -10.59 7.70
C LEU A 258 -18.39 -9.38 8.62
N LEU A 259 -19.37 -8.52 8.34
CA LEU A 259 -19.56 -7.23 8.99
C LEU A 259 -20.57 -7.34 10.15
N PRO A 260 -20.25 -6.82 11.34
CA PRO A 260 -21.17 -6.86 12.48
C PRO A 260 -22.53 -6.21 12.20
N GLY A 261 -23.60 -6.84 12.72
CA GLY A 261 -24.98 -6.39 12.49
C GLY A 261 -25.30 -5.02 13.10
N ASN A 262 -24.56 -4.60 14.13
CA ASN A 262 -24.73 -3.31 14.82
C ASN A 262 -24.04 -2.13 14.12
N TRP A 263 -23.26 -2.36 13.06
CA TRP A 263 -22.63 -1.29 12.31
C TRP A 263 -23.65 -0.52 11.47
N SER A 264 -23.47 0.80 11.42
CA SER A 264 -24.23 1.70 10.56
C SER A 264 -24.00 1.40 9.08
N CYS A 265 -24.93 1.85 8.23
CA CYS A 265 -24.77 1.73 6.77
C CYS A 265 -23.48 2.39 6.28
N GLU A 266 -23.08 3.51 6.90
CA GLU A 266 -21.86 4.23 6.57
C GLU A 266 -20.61 3.40 6.86
N GLU A 267 -20.50 2.82 8.06
CA GLU A 267 -19.37 1.95 8.43
C GLU A 267 -19.26 0.74 7.51
N LYS A 268 -20.40 0.14 7.13
CA LYS A 268 -20.42 -0.98 6.18
C LYS A 268 -19.92 -0.57 4.79
N VAL A 269 -20.29 0.61 4.30
CA VAL A 269 -19.80 1.12 3.00
C VAL A 269 -18.29 1.38 3.05
N ILE A 270 -17.79 2.00 4.12
CA ILE A 270 -16.33 2.22 4.31
C ILE A 270 -15.58 0.90 4.24
N CYS A 271 -16.04 -0.11 4.99
CA CYS A 271 -15.33 -1.38 5.08
C CYS A 271 -15.43 -2.21 3.79
N ARG A 272 -16.59 -2.21 3.10
CA ARG A 272 -16.74 -2.87 1.80
C ARG A 272 -15.78 -2.29 0.77
N GLN A 273 -15.65 -0.96 0.69
CA GLN A 273 -14.73 -0.33 -0.26
C GLN A 273 -13.26 -0.51 0.12
N ALA A 274 -12.94 -0.53 1.42
CA ALA A 274 -11.57 -0.82 1.89
C ALA A 274 -11.12 -2.23 1.47
N ILE A 275 -12.00 -3.23 1.68
CA ILE A 275 -11.76 -4.61 1.27
C ILE A 275 -11.72 -4.72 -0.25
N ALA A 276 -12.62 -4.04 -0.97
CA ALA A 276 -12.63 -4.04 -2.41
C ALA A 276 -11.29 -3.51 -2.94
N GLY A 277 -10.83 -2.34 -2.49
CA GLY A 277 -9.54 -1.81 -2.94
C GLY A 277 -8.38 -2.77 -2.66
N LEU A 278 -8.32 -3.37 -1.46
CA LEU A 278 -7.30 -4.36 -1.14
C LEU A 278 -7.28 -5.54 -2.12
N LEU A 279 -8.46 -6.02 -2.54
CA LEU A 279 -8.59 -7.09 -3.53
C LEU A 279 -8.21 -6.62 -4.95
N TRP A 280 -8.59 -5.40 -5.33
CA TRP A 280 -8.26 -4.80 -6.62
C TRP A 280 -6.79 -4.42 -6.77
N SER A 281 -6.05 -4.30 -5.66
CA SER A 281 -4.59 -4.09 -5.64
C SER A 281 -3.77 -5.37 -5.84
N LYS A 282 -4.40 -6.54 -6.08
CA LYS A 282 -3.66 -7.73 -6.52
C LYS A 282 -3.21 -7.56 -7.97
N GLN A 283 -1.89 -7.58 -8.20
CA GLN A 283 -1.28 -7.42 -9.53
C GLN A 283 -0.51 -8.67 -9.92
N TYR A 284 -0.58 -9.05 -11.20
CA TYR A 284 0.38 -10.00 -11.74
C TYR A 284 1.73 -9.30 -11.93
N TYR A 285 2.71 -9.71 -11.15
CA TYR A 285 4.00 -9.03 -11.06
C TYR A 285 5.09 -9.89 -11.70
N TYR A 286 5.69 -9.37 -12.78
CA TYR A 286 6.73 -10.05 -13.56
C TYR A 286 8.00 -9.21 -13.60
N TYR A 287 8.98 -9.60 -12.80
CA TYR A 287 10.25 -8.87 -12.64
C TYR A 287 11.39 -9.83 -12.32
N HIS A 288 12.47 -9.75 -13.10
CA HIS A 288 13.64 -10.61 -12.99
C HIS A 288 14.91 -9.76 -13.19
N PRO A 289 15.60 -9.31 -12.12
CA PRO A 289 16.75 -8.38 -12.24
C PRO A 289 17.82 -8.82 -13.25
N GLN A 290 18.25 -10.09 -13.18
CA GLN A 290 19.29 -10.62 -14.06
C GLN A 290 18.86 -10.64 -15.53
N VAL A 291 17.62 -11.03 -15.80
CA VAL A 291 17.03 -11.04 -17.14
C VAL A 291 16.96 -9.63 -17.70
N ASN A 292 16.46 -8.69 -16.89
CA ASN A 292 16.34 -7.29 -17.28
C ASN A 292 17.72 -6.69 -17.56
N HIS A 293 18.72 -6.97 -16.72
CA HIS A 293 20.10 -6.56 -16.95
C HIS A 293 20.68 -7.14 -18.25
N GLN A 294 20.52 -8.44 -18.50
CA GLN A 294 20.99 -9.06 -19.75
C GLN A 294 20.33 -8.46 -21.00
N GLU A 295 19.04 -8.12 -20.92
CA GLU A 295 18.34 -7.42 -22.01
C GLU A 295 18.91 -6.02 -22.23
N LEU A 296 19.16 -5.26 -21.15
CA LEU A 296 19.83 -3.95 -21.23
C LEU A 296 21.24 -4.06 -21.83
N VAL A 297 22.02 -5.07 -21.45
CA VAL A 297 23.35 -5.34 -22.02
C VAL A 297 23.27 -5.67 -23.51
N LYS A 298 22.35 -6.56 -23.93
CA LYS A 298 22.12 -6.88 -25.36
C LYS A 298 21.73 -5.66 -26.18
N LEU A 299 21.09 -4.68 -25.55
CA LEU A 299 20.74 -3.39 -26.14
C LEU A 299 21.89 -2.36 -26.11
N ASN A 300 23.13 -2.76 -25.77
CA ASN A 300 24.29 -1.89 -25.55
C ASN A 300 24.03 -0.74 -24.56
N LYS A 301 23.16 -0.98 -23.57
CA LYS A 301 22.77 -0.02 -22.52
C LYS A 301 23.32 -0.44 -21.16
N VAL A 302 24.62 -0.34 -20.99
CA VAL A 302 25.17 -0.29 -19.62
C VAL A 302 25.02 1.15 -19.13
N ALA A 303 23.95 1.42 -18.37
CA ALA A 303 24.08 2.44 -17.33
C ALA A 303 25.03 1.85 -16.28
N THR A 304 25.96 2.64 -15.75
CA THR A 304 26.98 2.18 -14.79
C THR A 304 26.43 1.65 -13.46
N ASN A 305 25.11 1.68 -13.25
CA ASN A 305 24.42 1.17 -12.08
C ASN A 305 23.15 0.43 -12.53
N SER A 306 23.16 -0.89 -12.68
CA SER A 306 21.88 -1.60 -12.77
C SER A 306 21.38 -1.89 -11.35
N TRP A 307 20.12 -1.55 -11.08
CA TRP A 307 19.52 -1.81 -9.78
C TRP A 307 19.47 -3.33 -9.55
N ASN A 308 19.75 -3.75 -8.31
CA ASN A 308 19.60 -5.13 -7.85
C ASN A 308 20.51 -6.18 -8.54
N GLU A 309 21.71 -5.81 -8.99
CA GLU A 309 22.69 -6.73 -9.62
C GLU A 309 22.99 -7.99 -8.80
N ASP A 310 22.99 -7.86 -7.48
CA ASP A 310 23.27 -8.95 -6.55
C ASP A 310 22.05 -9.83 -6.24
N TRP A 311 20.88 -9.53 -6.83
CA TRP A 311 19.62 -10.26 -6.68
C TRP A 311 19.29 -11.17 -7.89
N HIS A 312 20.30 -11.84 -8.45
CA HIS A 312 20.15 -12.70 -9.63
C HIS A 312 19.21 -13.91 -9.44
N HIS A 313 18.99 -14.35 -8.20
CA HIS A 313 18.08 -15.43 -7.86
C HIS A 313 16.60 -14.98 -7.82
N LEU A 314 16.33 -13.67 -7.71
CA LEU A 314 14.98 -13.15 -7.53
C LEU A 314 14.13 -13.40 -8.77
N GLN A 315 13.01 -14.10 -8.56
CA GLN A 315 12.12 -14.50 -9.65
C GLN A 315 10.66 -14.20 -9.36
N ASN A 316 10.21 -13.02 -9.79
CA ASN A 316 8.82 -12.62 -9.66
C ASN A 316 8.01 -13.09 -10.88
N HIS A 317 7.02 -13.94 -10.64
CA HIS A 317 6.09 -14.44 -11.66
C HIS A 317 4.76 -14.81 -10.99
N ASP A 318 4.27 -13.94 -10.11
CA ASP A 318 3.23 -14.28 -9.14
C ASP A 318 2.16 -13.16 -9.08
N ILE A 319 0.98 -13.49 -8.53
CA ILE A 319 0.00 -12.46 -8.17
C ILE A 319 0.35 -11.94 -6.78
N ILE A 320 0.74 -10.68 -6.69
CA ILE A 320 1.21 -10.03 -5.47
C ILE A 320 0.24 -8.91 -5.09
N SER A 321 -0.03 -8.75 -3.79
CA SER A 321 -0.73 -7.57 -3.29
C SER A 321 0.25 -6.40 -3.21
N VAL A 322 -0.12 -5.26 -3.81
CA VAL A 322 0.71 -4.04 -3.81
C VAL A 322 0.00 -2.91 -3.05
N PRO A 323 0.74 -1.91 -2.51
CA PRO A 323 0.15 -0.83 -1.70
C PRO A 323 -0.94 -0.05 -2.46
N ASP A 324 -0.62 0.35 -3.69
CA ASP A 324 -1.47 1.05 -4.65
C ASP A 324 -1.14 0.53 -6.05
N LYS A 325 -2.13 0.17 -6.86
CA LYS A 325 -1.84 -0.47 -8.17
C LYS A 325 -1.33 0.48 -9.26
N TRP A 326 -1.34 1.79 -9.01
CA TRP A 326 -0.93 2.82 -9.94
C TRP A 326 0.33 3.53 -9.46
N GLU A 327 0.31 4.11 -8.26
CA GLU A 327 1.47 4.84 -7.71
C GLU A 327 2.56 3.90 -7.23
N PHE A 328 2.16 2.80 -6.56
CA PHE A 328 3.07 1.80 -6.03
C PHE A 328 2.81 0.42 -6.62
N PRO A 329 2.92 0.22 -7.95
CA PRO A 329 2.59 -1.04 -8.62
C PRO A 329 3.66 -2.14 -8.38
N TRP A 330 4.33 -2.06 -7.23
CA TRP A 330 5.44 -2.88 -6.75
C TRP A 330 5.20 -3.22 -5.27
N TYR A 331 5.85 -4.25 -4.76
CA TYR A 331 5.66 -4.67 -3.37
C TYR A 331 6.70 -4.07 -2.43
N ALA A 332 6.27 -3.82 -1.20
CA ALA A 332 7.13 -3.66 -0.04
C ALA A 332 6.75 -4.72 1.01
N PRO A 333 7.72 -5.46 1.59
CA PRO A 333 7.42 -6.44 2.64
C PRO A 333 6.68 -5.84 3.84
N TRP A 334 7.04 -4.64 4.29
CA TRP A 334 6.39 -4.08 5.48
C TRP A 334 4.92 -3.71 5.21
N ASP A 335 4.59 -3.14 4.04
CA ASP A 335 3.22 -2.98 3.55
C ASP A 335 2.47 -4.31 3.48
N THR A 336 3.12 -5.33 2.91
CA THR A 336 2.55 -6.68 2.77
C THR A 336 2.11 -7.22 4.12
N ALA A 337 2.88 -7.00 5.18
CA ALA A 337 2.50 -7.45 6.53
C ALA A 337 1.17 -6.86 7.00
N PHE A 338 0.93 -5.56 6.77
CA PHE A 338 -0.33 -4.90 7.12
C PHE A 338 -1.49 -5.31 6.20
N GLN A 339 -1.23 -5.44 4.90
CA GLN A 339 -2.22 -5.95 3.95
C GLN A 339 -2.70 -7.35 4.33
N MET A 340 -1.77 -8.24 4.64
CA MET A 340 -2.08 -9.63 4.98
C MET A 340 -2.79 -9.75 6.32
N LEU A 341 -2.60 -8.78 7.23
CA LEU A 341 -3.37 -8.70 8.47
C LEU A 341 -4.87 -8.51 8.19
N VAL A 342 -5.20 -7.57 7.29
CA VAL A 342 -6.58 -7.28 6.89
C VAL A 342 -7.14 -8.41 6.01
N MET A 343 -6.34 -8.86 5.03
CA MET A 343 -6.69 -9.95 4.11
C MET A 343 -7.01 -11.26 4.85
N ALA A 344 -6.36 -11.54 5.99
CA ALA A 344 -6.60 -12.74 6.77
C ALA A 344 -8.06 -12.91 7.22
N ARG A 345 -8.79 -11.80 7.36
CA ARG A 345 -10.21 -11.80 7.74
C ARG A 345 -11.14 -12.24 6.62
N ILE A 346 -10.67 -12.22 5.37
CA ILE A 346 -11.45 -12.54 4.17
C ILE A 346 -10.88 -13.72 3.38
N ASP A 347 -9.56 -13.93 3.43
CA ASP A 347 -8.82 -15.00 2.77
C ASP A 347 -7.49 -15.29 3.49
N ILE A 348 -7.59 -16.07 4.58
CA ILE A 348 -6.43 -16.51 5.37
C ILE A 348 -5.45 -17.35 4.54
N LYS A 349 -5.94 -18.10 3.55
CA LYS A 349 -5.11 -18.95 2.70
C LYS A 349 -4.20 -18.10 1.83
N TYR A 350 -4.77 -17.14 1.09
CA TYR A 350 -3.98 -16.21 0.28
C TYR A 350 -2.98 -15.42 1.13
N SER A 351 -3.38 -15.04 2.36
CA SER A 351 -2.50 -14.32 3.29
C SER A 351 -1.24 -15.12 3.66
N LYS A 352 -1.40 -16.42 3.97
CA LYS A 352 -0.28 -17.32 4.22
C LYS A 352 0.57 -17.55 2.98
N GLU A 353 -0.05 -17.69 1.81
CA GLU A 353 0.64 -17.88 0.53
C GLU A 353 1.53 -16.68 0.20
N GLN A 354 1.07 -15.44 0.41
CA GLN A 354 1.89 -14.23 0.22
C GLN A 354 3.09 -14.20 1.18
N VAL A 355 2.90 -14.51 2.47
CA VAL A 355 4.01 -14.55 3.44
C VAL A 355 5.04 -15.64 3.06
N LEU A 356 4.58 -16.83 2.69
CA LEU A 356 5.46 -17.91 2.23
C LEU A 356 6.17 -17.57 0.92
N LEU A 357 5.54 -16.80 0.03
CA LEU A 357 6.14 -16.37 -1.24
C LEU A 357 7.42 -15.56 -0.99
N PHE A 358 7.36 -14.51 -0.18
CA PHE A 358 8.52 -13.68 0.15
C PHE A 358 9.60 -14.41 0.98
N LEU A 359 9.22 -15.45 1.72
CA LEU A 359 10.15 -16.32 2.46
C LEU A 359 10.66 -17.51 1.62
N SER A 360 10.20 -17.66 0.39
CA SER A 360 10.65 -18.74 -0.51
C SER A 360 12.05 -18.48 -1.04
N ASP A 361 12.73 -19.54 -1.46
CA ASP A 361 14.06 -19.49 -2.08
C ASP A 361 14.12 -18.70 -3.40
N ARG A 362 12.97 -18.41 -4.02
CA ARG A 362 12.85 -17.52 -5.18
C ARG A 362 12.90 -16.03 -4.82
N TYR A 363 12.66 -15.67 -3.56
CA TYR A 363 12.54 -14.28 -3.12
C TYR A 363 13.58 -13.92 -2.05
N ILE A 364 13.72 -14.72 -1.00
CA ILE A 364 14.69 -14.45 0.07
C ILE A 364 16.10 -14.80 -0.39
N LYS A 365 17.04 -13.91 -0.10
CA LYS A 365 18.47 -14.13 -0.38
C LYS A 365 19.03 -15.21 0.55
N GLN A 366 20.07 -15.91 0.11
CA GLN A 366 20.66 -17.01 0.88
C GLN A 366 21.14 -16.61 2.29
N ASN A 367 21.59 -15.36 2.45
CA ASN A 367 21.99 -14.80 3.74
C ASN A 367 20.80 -14.48 4.67
N GLY A 368 19.55 -14.59 4.20
CA GLY A 368 18.34 -14.30 4.96
C GLY A 368 17.69 -12.94 4.65
N GLN A 369 18.27 -12.11 3.78
CA GLN A 369 17.69 -10.81 3.43
C GLN A 369 16.41 -10.98 2.61
N ILE A 370 15.32 -10.33 3.03
CA ILE A 370 14.06 -10.24 2.27
C ILE A 370 14.17 -9.02 1.34
N PRO A 371 13.72 -9.11 0.07
CA PRO A 371 13.86 -7.99 -0.89
C PRO A 371 13.02 -6.79 -0.45
N GLY A 372 13.63 -5.60 -0.43
CA GLY A 372 12.98 -4.33 -0.06
C GLY A 372 11.92 -3.87 -1.06
N CYS A 373 12.33 -3.29 -2.19
CA CYS A 373 11.44 -2.79 -3.24
C CYS A 373 12.08 -2.93 -4.64
N GLU A 374 11.32 -2.69 -5.72
CA GLU A 374 11.80 -2.94 -7.10
C GLU A 374 13.05 -2.14 -7.48
N PHE A 375 13.18 -0.91 -6.96
CA PHE A 375 14.32 -0.03 -7.26
C PHE A 375 15.48 -0.16 -6.27
N ASP A 376 15.26 -0.77 -5.10
CA ASP A 376 16.31 -1.14 -4.15
C ASP A 376 15.88 -2.36 -3.32
N CYS A 377 16.24 -3.56 -3.80
CA CYS A 377 16.00 -4.80 -3.07
C CYS A 377 16.87 -4.88 -1.81
N ASN A 378 17.96 -4.11 -1.71
CA ASN A 378 18.83 -4.11 -0.54
C ASN A 378 18.29 -3.21 0.60
N ALA A 379 17.31 -2.35 0.32
CA ALA A 379 16.67 -1.50 1.32
C ALA A 379 16.08 -2.34 2.46
N ALA A 380 16.56 -2.09 3.68
CA ALA A 380 16.00 -2.72 4.87
C ALA A 380 14.60 -2.12 5.17
N ASN A 381 13.65 -2.97 5.50
CA ASN A 381 12.30 -2.59 5.92
C ASN A 381 12.02 -3.13 7.33
N PRO A 382 11.09 -2.53 8.10
CA PRO A 382 10.70 -3.07 9.40
C PRO A 382 10.41 -4.60 9.34
N PRO A 383 10.99 -5.42 10.25
CA PRO A 383 10.93 -6.89 10.19
C PRO A 383 9.58 -7.44 10.68
N LEU A 384 8.49 -7.00 10.05
CA LEU A 384 7.12 -7.31 10.43
C LEU A 384 6.67 -8.72 10.02
N PHE A 385 7.46 -9.43 9.21
CA PHE A 385 7.13 -10.75 8.71
C PHE A 385 6.94 -11.79 9.82
N ALA A 386 7.73 -11.74 10.88
CA ALA A 386 7.51 -12.62 12.03
C ALA A 386 6.19 -12.32 12.73
N TRP A 387 5.85 -11.04 12.87
CA TRP A 387 4.61 -10.61 13.52
C TRP A 387 3.39 -11.06 12.72
N ILE A 388 3.39 -10.82 11.41
CA ILE A 388 2.29 -11.29 10.57
C ILE A 388 2.23 -12.82 10.51
N SER A 389 3.35 -13.54 10.39
CA SER A 389 3.35 -15.01 10.45
C SER A 389 2.69 -15.54 11.71
N TYR A 390 3.03 -14.99 12.87
CA TYR A 390 2.43 -15.43 14.13
C TYR A 390 0.95 -15.06 14.22
N HIS A 391 0.56 -13.85 13.80
CA HIS A 391 -0.83 -13.43 13.77
C HIS A 391 -1.70 -14.29 12.84
N LEU A 392 -1.19 -14.63 11.65
CA LEU A 392 -1.88 -15.52 10.70
C LEU A 392 -2.05 -16.93 11.29
N TYR A 393 -1.06 -17.43 12.02
CA TYR A 393 -1.17 -18.69 12.75
C TYR A 393 -2.25 -18.64 13.84
N GLN A 394 -2.28 -17.56 14.64
CA GLN A 394 -3.26 -17.38 15.72
C GLN A 394 -4.68 -17.20 15.20
N THR A 395 -4.84 -16.56 14.04
CA THR A 395 -6.15 -16.31 13.42
C THR A 395 -6.66 -17.52 12.64
N ASP A 396 -5.79 -18.43 12.25
CA ASP A 396 -6.17 -19.64 11.53
C ASP A 396 -6.96 -20.61 12.43
N PRO A 397 -8.21 -20.96 12.08
CA PRO A 397 -9.02 -21.89 12.86
C PRO A 397 -8.41 -23.30 12.97
N HIS A 398 -7.43 -23.65 12.13
CA HIS A 398 -6.74 -24.93 12.15
C HIS A 398 -5.42 -24.91 12.92
N SER A 399 -4.95 -23.73 13.36
CA SER A 399 -3.66 -23.56 14.04
C SER A 399 -2.52 -24.29 13.30
N ASP A 400 -2.34 -23.96 12.02
CA ASP A 400 -1.40 -24.61 11.12
C ASP A 400 0.08 -24.42 11.55
N LYS A 401 0.55 -25.35 12.39
CA LYS A 401 1.94 -25.37 12.85
C LYS A 401 2.95 -25.63 11.72
N GLN A 402 2.53 -26.23 10.60
CA GLN A 402 3.42 -26.47 9.46
C GLN A 402 3.75 -25.18 8.72
N PHE A 403 2.75 -24.32 8.50
CA PHE A 403 2.96 -22.96 8.02
C PHE A 403 3.91 -22.19 8.96
N LEU A 404 3.62 -22.23 10.28
CA LEU A 404 4.41 -21.50 11.26
C LEU A 404 5.87 -21.98 11.29
N LYS A 405 6.11 -23.29 11.25
CA LYS A 405 7.45 -23.89 11.20
C LYS A 405 8.21 -23.51 9.91
N SER A 406 7.52 -23.47 8.78
CA SER A 406 8.10 -23.05 7.50
C SER A 406 8.56 -21.59 7.56
N CYS A 407 7.71 -20.71 8.07
CA CYS A 407 8.05 -19.30 8.28
C CYS A 407 9.23 -19.15 9.26
N PHE A 408 9.14 -19.77 10.43
CA PHE A 408 10.15 -19.69 11.49
C PHE A 408 11.56 -20.07 11.00
N THR A 409 11.67 -21.08 10.15
CA THR A 409 12.96 -21.53 9.60
C THR A 409 13.62 -20.45 8.75
N GLN A 410 12.87 -19.78 7.88
CA GLN A 410 13.41 -18.72 7.03
C GLN A 410 13.60 -17.41 7.80
N LEU A 411 12.68 -17.10 8.71
CA LEU A 411 12.79 -15.97 9.61
C LEU A 411 13.98 -16.09 10.56
N LEU A 412 14.43 -17.28 10.93
CA LEU A 412 15.68 -17.43 11.69
C LEU A 412 16.90 -16.96 10.87
N LYS A 413 16.91 -17.20 9.55
CA LYS A 413 17.96 -16.66 8.67
C LYS A 413 17.86 -15.14 8.57
N ASN A 414 16.65 -14.61 8.39
CA ASN A 414 16.42 -13.16 8.35
C ASN A 414 16.83 -12.48 9.67
N PHE A 415 16.50 -13.08 10.81
CA PHE A 415 16.92 -12.62 12.13
C PHE A 415 18.45 -12.55 12.26
N ASN A 416 19.16 -13.57 11.79
CA ASN A 416 20.62 -13.57 11.79
C ASN A 416 21.18 -12.52 10.81
N TRP A 417 20.56 -12.33 9.64
CA TRP A 417 20.94 -11.26 8.72
C TRP A 417 20.85 -9.88 9.38
N TRP A 418 19.76 -9.60 10.10
CA TRP A 418 19.60 -8.37 10.89
C TRP A 418 20.72 -8.21 11.91
N LYS A 419 20.95 -9.23 12.73
CA LYS A 419 21.99 -9.22 13.76
C LYS A 419 23.40 -9.04 13.16
N ASP A 420 23.71 -9.72 12.07
CA ASP A 420 25.07 -9.75 11.52
C ASP A 420 25.36 -8.53 10.62
N THR A 421 24.33 -7.94 10.00
CA THR A 421 24.50 -6.88 8.98
C THR A 421 24.15 -5.48 9.52
N LEU A 422 23.13 -5.38 10.38
CA LEU A 422 22.57 -4.10 10.81
C LEU A 422 22.95 -3.74 12.26
N GLU A 423 23.39 -4.70 13.08
CA GLU A 423 23.91 -4.39 14.41
C GLU A 423 25.24 -3.60 14.29
N ILE A 424 25.35 -2.50 15.03
CA ILE A 424 26.63 -1.88 15.30
C ILE A 424 27.40 -2.84 16.20
N LYS A 425 28.41 -3.49 15.61
CA LYS A 425 29.14 -4.62 16.17
C LYS A 425 29.39 -4.53 17.68
N GLY A 426 28.76 -5.44 18.43
CA GLY A 426 28.98 -5.63 19.86
C GLY A 426 28.34 -4.56 20.73
N SER A 427 27.48 -3.71 20.17
CA SER A 427 26.78 -2.67 20.91
C SER A 427 25.35 -3.05 21.27
N ASN A 428 24.76 -4.08 20.65
CA ASN A 428 23.32 -4.39 20.73
C ASN A 428 22.40 -3.24 20.28
N LEU A 429 22.94 -2.28 19.53
CA LEU A 429 22.19 -1.20 18.86
C LEU A 429 22.30 -1.38 17.35
N TYR A 430 21.25 -1.00 16.63
CA TYR A 430 21.12 -1.24 15.20
C TYR A 430 21.21 0.05 14.39
N SER A 431 21.65 -0.11 13.15
CA SER A 431 21.90 0.93 12.16
C SER A 431 21.60 0.39 10.75
N GLY A 432 21.43 1.27 9.78
CA GLY A 432 21.53 0.90 8.38
C GLY A 432 20.23 0.92 7.59
N GLY A 433 19.39 1.95 7.75
CA GLY A 433 18.60 2.36 6.59
C GLY A 433 17.34 3.17 6.81
N PHE A 434 16.62 3.20 5.69
CA PHE A 434 15.36 3.85 5.36
C PHE A 434 14.18 3.43 6.26
N LEU A 435 14.13 2.16 6.72
CA LEU A 435 13.15 1.60 7.67
C LEU A 435 11.67 2.05 7.49
N GLY A 436 11.30 2.46 6.28
CA GLY A 436 9.95 2.93 5.92
C GLY A 436 9.56 4.32 6.45
N LEU A 437 10.51 5.12 6.98
CA LEU A 437 10.26 6.47 7.50
C LEU A 437 11.22 7.47 6.85
N ASP A 438 10.88 7.87 5.63
CA ASP A 438 11.74 8.49 4.62
C ASP A 438 12.38 9.80 5.10
N ASN A 439 11.56 10.84 5.29
CA ASN A 439 12.01 12.19 5.65
C ASN A 439 11.83 12.49 7.16
N ILE A 440 11.61 11.47 8.01
CA ILE A 440 11.36 11.61 9.47
C ILE A 440 12.50 12.29 10.25
N SER A 441 13.69 12.37 9.64
CA SER A 441 14.93 12.89 10.24
C SER A 441 15.50 14.02 9.39
N ILE A 442 16.31 14.87 10.03
CA ILE A 442 17.10 15.93 9.36
C ILE A 442 18.30 15.36 8.58
N ILE A 443 18.67 14.11 8.86
CA ILE A 443 19.77 13.41 8.21
C ILE A 443 19.20 12.23 7.44
N ASP A 444 19.67 12.04 6.20
CA ASP A 444 19.47 10.77 5.49
C ASP A 444 20.17 9.65 6.26
N ARG A 445 19.37 8.69 6.74
CA ARG A 445 19.81 7.60 7.61
C ARG A 445 20.37 6.42 6.82
N THR A 446 20.39 6.50 5.50
CA THR A 446 20.96 5.48 4.62
C THR A 446 22.46 5.42 4.80
N SER A 447 23.01 4.22 5.00
CA SER A 447 24.45 4.06 5.30
C SER A 447 25.36 4.57 4.17
N SER A 448 24.90 4.53 2.92
CA SER A 448 25.63 5.02 1.74
C SER A 448 25.74 6.55 1.65
N SER A 449 24.91 7.30 2.37
CA SER A 449 24.95 8.77 2.38
C SER A 449 25.71 9.35 3.58
N LEU A 450 26.18 8.50 4.50
CA LEU A 450 26.94 8.94 5.66
C LEU A 450 28.42 9.22 5.32
N PRO A 451 29.03 10.29 5.90
CA PRO A 451 30.46 10.52 5.78
C PRO A 451 31.30 9.35 6.31
N SER A 452 32.46 9.11 5.71
CA SER A 452 33.37 8.05 6.15
C SER A 452 33.71 8.15 7.63
N GLY A 453 33.68 7.03 8.34
CA GLY A 453 33.92 6.97 9.79
C GLY A 453 32.74 7.42 10.66
N THR A 454 31.58 7.67 10.06
CA THR A 454 30.34 8.01 10.77
C THR A 454 29.36 6.84 10.79
N GLN A 455 28.65 6.68 11.90
CA GLN A 455 27.56 5.70 12.04
C GLN A 455 26.37 6.36 12.75
N ILE A 456 25.16 5.84 12.53
CA ILE A 456 23.96 6.25 13.28
C ILE A 456 23.47 5.07 14.11
N GLN A 457 23.33 5.27 15.42
CA GLN A 457 22.57 4.39 16.28
C GLN A 457 21.09 4.79 16.20
N GLN A 458 20.28 3.93 15.59
CA GLN A 458 18.86 4.18 15.31
C GLN A 458 17.98 3.57 16.42
N VAL A 459 17.10 4.38 17.01
CA VAL A 459 16.14 3.96 18.03
C VAL A 459 15.13 2.98 17.44
N ASP A 460 14.56 3.32 16.28
CA ASP A 460 13.55 2.53 15.59
C ASP A 460 14.13 1.18 15.12
N GLY A 461 15.29 1.17 14.47
CA GLY A 461 15.97 -0.07 14.07
C GLY A 461 16.23 -1.02 15.25
N THR A 462 16.68 -0.46 16.38
CA THR A 462 16.94 -1.23 17.60
C THR A 462 15.64 -1.74 18.24
N ALA A 463 14.59 -0.91 18.30
CA ALA A 463 13.29 -1.29 18.83
C ALA A 463 12.56 -2.32 17.95
N TRP A 464 12.70 -2.23 16.63
CA TRP A 464 12.21 -3.24 15.70
C TRP A 464 12.87 -4.59 15.93
N MET A 465 14.17 -4.62 16.20
CA MET A 465 14.83 -5.87 16.54
C MET A 465 14.35 -6.43 17.88
N ALA A 466 14.10 -5.59 18.88
CA ALA A 466 13.49 -6.04 20.14
C ALA A 466 12.09 -6.64 19.92
N TYR A 467 11.27 -6.00 19.08
CA TYR A 467 9.95 -6.51 18.68
C TYR A 467 10.05 -7.85 17.93
N TYR A 468 11.04 -7.99 17.04
CA TYR A 468 11.33 -9.21 16.32
C TYR A 468 11.74 -10.34 17.28
N CYS A 469 12.60 -10.06 18.26
CA CYS A 469 12.99 -11.02 19.31
C CYS A 469 11.76 -11.55 20.06
N LEU A 470 10.88 -10.66 20.53
CA LEU A 470 9.68 -11.07 21.28
C LEU A 470 8.73 -11.93 20.43
N THR A 471 8.57 -11.57 19.16
CA THR A 471 7.72 -12.35 18.28
C THR A 471 8.32 -13.72 17.96
N MET A 472 9.63 -13.79 17.70
CA MET A 472 10.32 -15.06 17.47
C MET A 472 10.35 -15.94 18.72
N LEU A 473 10.36 -15.34 19.92
CA LEU A 473 10.18 -16.03 21.19
C LEU A 473 8.79 -16.69 21.27
N GLU A 474 7.71 -15.95 20.97
CA GLU A 474 6.35 -16.52 20.95
C GLU A 474 6.25 -17.71 19.98
N ILE A 475 6.80 -17.56 18.77
CA ILE A 475 6.82 -18.63 17.77
C ILE A 475 7.67 -19.83 18.26
N ALA A 476 8.84 -19.58 18.84
CA ALA A 476 9.71 -20.64 19.33
C ALA A 476 9.05 -21.44 20.46
N LEU A 477 8.33 -20.78 21.37
CA LEU A 477 7.57 -21.45 22.43
C LEU A 477 6.42 -22.27 21.86
N GLU A 478 5.68 -21.74 20.89
CA GLU A 478 4.58 -22.45 20.21
C GLU A 478 5.04 -23.71 19.46
N LEU A 479 6.27 -23.68 18.92
CA LEU A 479 6.93 -24.78 18.23
C LEU A 479 7.79 -25.66 19.14
N GLU A 480 7.81 -25.40 20.46
CA GLU A 480 8.61 -26.12 21.46
C GLU A 480 10.14 -26.08 21.19
N GLU A 481 10.61 -25.03 20.53
CA GLU A 481 12.02 -24.75 20.22
C GLU A 481 12.71 -24.02 21.39
N PHE A 482 12.68 -24.65 22.58
CA PHE A 482 13.01 -24.00 23.85
C PHE A 482 14.42 -23.37 23.92
N LYS A 483 15.44 -23.99 23.31
CA LYS A 483 16.79 -23.39 23.24
C LYS A 483 16.82 -22.07 22.46
N LYS A 484 16.02 -21.98 21.39
CA LYS A 484 15.88 -20.74 20.61
C LYS A 484 15.07 -19.71 21.40
N ALA A 485 14.04 -20.13 22.14
CA ALA A 485 13.31 -19.26 23.04
C ALA A 485 14.24 -18.62 24.10
N GLU A 486 15.12 -19.40 24.76
CA GLU A 486 16.13 -18.85 25.69
C GLU A 486 17.05 -17.82 25.02
N MET A 487 17.56 -18.14 23.82
CA MET A 487 18.39 -17.23 23.03
C MET A 487 17.66 -15.90 22.73
N PHE A 488 16.39 -15.94 22.33
CA PHE A 488 15.62 -14.73 22.05
C PHE A 488 15.35 -13.89 23.30
N ILE A 489 15.16 -14.52 24.47
CA ILE A 489 15.05 -13.81 25.76
C ILE A 489 16.37 -13.09 26.07
N GLU A 490 17.50 -13.77 25.96
CA GLU A 490 18.83 -13.18 26.26
C GLU A 490 19.11 -11.97 25.36
N ILE A 491 18.93 -12.13 24.04
CA ILE A 491 19.13 -11.04 23.07
C ILE A 491 18.15 -9.88 23.33
N PHE A 492 16.88 -10.17 23.60
CA PHE A 492 15.90 -9.13 23.92
C PHE A 492 16.32 -8.32 25.15
N LEU A 493 16.77 -8.98 26.23
CA LEU A 493 17.19 -8.31 27.46
C LEU A 493 18.41 -7.42 27.23
N GLU A 494 19.37 -7.87 26.42
CA GLU A 494 20.54 -7.08 26.04
C GLU A 494 20.16 -5.83 25.24
N ILE A 495 19.31 -5.98 24.22
CA ILE A 495 18.80 -4.86 23.42
C ILE A 495 18.00 -3.88 24.28
N ALA A 496 17.05 -4.38 25.10
CA ALA A 496 16.22 -3.55 25.97
C ALA A 496 17.06 -2.80 27.01
N HIS A 497 18.03 -3.49 27.63
CA HIS A 497 18.96 -2.87 28.56
C HIS A 497 19.73 -1.73 27.91
N GLN A 498 20.31 -1.99 26.73
CA GLN A 498 21.14 -1.02 26.03
C GLN A 498 20.33 0.17 25.52
N LEU A 499 19.22 -0.04 24.82
CA LEU A 499 18.37 1.02 24.28
C LEU A 499 17.92 2.00 25.37
N THR A 500 17.66 1.48 26.56
CA THR A 500 17.18 2.27 27.69
C THR A 500 18.26 2.93 28.53
N GLN A 501 19.55 2.69 28.29
CA GLN A 501 20.63 3.43 28.94
C GLN A 501 20.63 4.92 28.57
N SER A 502 21.33 5.72 29.38
CA SER A 502 21.48 7.16 29.13
C SER A 502 22.11 7.42 27.76
N ILE A 503 21.57 8.39 27.02
CA ILE A 503 22.09 8.82 25.73
C ILE A 503 23.54 9.32 25.79
N THR A 504 23.94 9.84 26.94
CA THR A 504 25.30 10.34 27.23
C THR A 504 26.31 9.24 27.51
N THR A 505 25.87 7.99 27.64
CA THR A 505 26.75 6.84 27.85
C THR A 505 26.70 5.94 26.62
N THR A 506 25.88 4.89 26.64
CA THR A 506 25.84 3.86 25.60
C THR A 506 24.46 3.71 24.98
N GLY A 507 23.40 4.21 25.62
CA GLY A 507 22.02 4.03 25.17
C GLY A 507 21.47 5.19 24.36
N LEU A 508 20.13 5.23 24.28
CA LEU A 508 19.38 6.18 23.44
C LEU A 508 18.30 6.96 24.21
N TRP A 509 18.20 6.77 25.54
CA TRP A 509 17.25 7.49 26.39
C TRP A 509 17.83 8.81 26.90
N PHE A 510 17.16 9.92 26.60
CA PHE A 510 17.60 11.23 27.09
C PHE A 510 16.85 11.64 28.36
N ASN A 511 17.52 11.49 29.50
CA ASN A 511 16.95 11.80 30.82
C ASN A 511 16.39 13.22 31.01
N ARG A 512 16.91 14.22 30.29
CA ARG A 512 16.43 15.61 30.37
C ARG A 512 15.12 15.82 29.60
N HIS A 513 15.02 15.24 28.40
CA HIS A 513 13.84 15.35 27.53
C HIS A 513 12.78 14.28 27.84
N LYS A 514 13.17 13.23 28.57
CA LYS A 514 12.31 12.07 28.87
C LYS A 514 11.77 11.39 27.61
N PHE A 515 12.63 11.28 26.61
CA PHE A 515 12.32 10.73 25.28
C PHE A 515 13.53 10.00 24.69
N PHE A 516 13.31 9.22 23.62
CA PHE A 516 14.36 8.49 22.91
C PHE A 516 14.79 9.22 21.64
N PHE A 517 16.09 9.19 21.31
CA PHE A 517 16.64 9.87 20.14
C PHE A 517 17.75 9.05 19.48
N ASP A 518 17.83 9.16 18.16
CA ASP A 518 18.95 8.64 17.38
C ASP A 518 20.25 9.35 17.78
N VAL A 519 21.38 8.65 17.61
CA VAL A 519 22.71 9.18 17.94
C VAL A 519 23.66 8.99 16.77
N VAL A 520 24.24 10.09 16.29
CA VAL A 520 25.38 10.05 15.37
C VAL A 520 26.65 9.77 16.15
N LEU A 521 27.44 8.81 15.67
CA LEU A 521 28.78 8.48 16.14
C LEU A 521 29.80 9.00 15.14
N THR A 522 30.71 9.87 15.59
CA THR A 522 31.85 10.34 14.80
C THR A 522 33.12 10.10 15.61
N GLY A 523 33.83 9.00 15.31
CA GLY A 523 34.89 8.51 16.19
C GLY A 523 34.33 8.10 17.56
N GLU A 524 34.82 8.71 18.64
CA GLU A 524 34.31 8.50 20.01
C GLU A 524 33.17 9.46 20.39
N GLU A 525 32.89 10.47 19.56
CA GLU A 525 31.89 11.49 19.87
C GLU A 525 30.47 10.97 19.61
N ARG A 526 29.57 11.20 20.57
CA ARG A 526 28.13 10.86 20.49
C ARG A 526 27.31 12.14 20.36
N LYS A 527 26.63 12.33 19.24
CA LYS A 527 25.79 13.50 18.97
C LYS A 527 24.33 13.09 18.75
N PRO A 528 23.44 13.34 19.73
CA PRO A 528 22.02 13.06 19.57
C PRO A 528 21.35 13.91 18.49
N ILE A 529 20.49 13.28 17.69
CA ILE A 529 19.54 13.96 16.80
C ILE A 529 18.28 14.23 17.63
N LYS A 530 18.18 15.43 18.21
CA LYS A 530 17.14 15.79 19.19
C LYS A 530 15.83 16.18 18.50
N ILE A 531 15.23 15.24 17.77
CA ILE A 531 13.95 15.39 17.06
C ILE A 531 12.93 14.45 17.71
N GLU A 532 11.90 15.00 18.36
CA GLU A 532 10.78 14.22 18.89
C GLU A 532 9.86 13.81 17.74
N SER A 533 10.09 12.60 17.22
CA SER A 533 9.28 11.97 16.17
C SER A 533 8.83 10.56 16.58
N LEU A 534 8.08 9.88 15.71
CA LEU A 534 7.67 8.48 15.93
C LEU A 534 8.86 7.53 16.15
N VAL A 535 10.07 7.88 15.69
CA VAL A 535 11.29 7.12 15.99
C VAL A 535 11.46 6.91 17.49
N GLY A 536 11.22 7.95 18.30
CA GLY A 536 11.29 7.86 19.76
C GLY A 536 10.08 7.20 20.44
N VAL A 537 9.01 6.92 19.67
CA VAL A 537 7.79 6.24 20.13
C VAL A 537 7.83 4.74 19.83
N ILE A 538 8.51 4.31 18.78
CA ILE A 538 8.62 2.90 18.36
C ILE A 538 9.12 1.95 19.48
N PRO A 539 9.98 2.35 20.45
CA PRO A 539 10.30 1.49 21.60
C PRO A 539 9.09 1.03 22.41
N LEU A 540 7.98 1.76 22.38
CA LEU A 540 6.73 1.34 23.04
C LEU A 540 6.12 0.11 22.37
N LEU A 541 6.37 -0.09 21.06
CA LEU A 541 5.78 -1.18 20.29
C LEU A 541 6.34 -2.55 20.68
N ALA A 542 7.60 -2.57 21.15
CA ALA A 542 8.33 -3.75 21.57
C ALA A 542 7.88 -4.26 22.96
N CYS A 543 6.64 -4.74 23.03
CA CYS A 543 6.05 -5.35 24.22
C CYS A 543 5.15 -6.56 23.92
N ARG A 544 5.17 -7.56 24.80
CA ARG A 544 4.35 -8.79 24.73
C ARG A 544 4.03 -9.35 26.12
N ILE A 545 2.90 -10.04 26.23
CA ILE A 545 2.58 -10.90 27.37
C ILE A 545 2.80 -12.34 26.93
N ILE A 546 3.80 -13.01 27.50
CA ILE A 546 4.24 -14.33 27.06
C ILE A 546 4.17 -15.30 28.24
N THR A 547 3.60 -16.48 28.00
CA THR A 547 3.62 -17.60 28.94
C THR A 547 4.93 -18.36 28.79
N ILE A 548 5.76 -18.39 29.84
CA ILE A 548 7.04 -19.08 29.90
C ILE A 548 6.90 -20.39 30.69
N PRO A 549 7.26 -21.55 30.11
CA PRO A 549 7.22 -22.83 30.81
C PRO A 549 8.11 -22.89 32.06
N ASN A 550 7.76 -23.75 33.02
CA ASN A 550 8.56 -23.99 34.22
C ASN A 550 9.97 -24.51 33.86
N GLY A 551 11.02 -23.91 34.45
CA GLY A 551 12.43 -24.33 34.26
C GLY A 551 13.30 -23.37 33.44
N PHE A 552 12.72 -22.35 32.81
CA PHE A 552 13.46 -21.28 32.13
C PHE A 552 14.14 -20.32 33.13
N LYS A 553 15.31 -19.76 32.76
CA LYS A 553 15.98 -18.71 33.57
C LYS A 553 15.09 -17.46 33.65
N LYS A 554 14.54 -17.19 34.84
CA LYS A 554 13.63 -16.07 35.12
C LYS A 554 14.32 -14.70 35.35
N SER A 555 15.47 -14.43 34.75
CA SER A 555 16.20 -13.18 35.01
C SER A 555 15.62 -12.00 34.21
N ALA A 556 15.25 -10.93 34.94
CA ALA A 556 14.95 -9.56 34.45
C ALA A 556 13.60 -9.29 33.76
N VAL A 557 12.51 -9.98 34.13
CA VAL A 557 11.17 -9.73 33.58
C VAL A 557 10.14 -9.52 34.69
N ASN A 558 9.19 -8.60 34.50
CA ASN A 558 8.10 -8.38 35.46
C ASN A 558 7.14 -9.56 35.41
N GLU A 559 7.10 -10.34 36.49
CA GLU A 559 6.16 -11.45 36.70
C GLU A 559 4.73 -10.92 36.83
N LEU A 560 3.77 -11.52 36.11
CA LEU A 560 2.34 -11.21 36.24
C LEU A 560 1.66 -12.20 37.21
N GLU A 561 0.40 -11.92 37.57
CA GLU A 561 -0.40 -12.52 38.66
C GLU A 561 -0.43 -14.08 38.73
N ASN A 562 0.05 -14.82 37.73
CA ASN A 562 0.04 -16.30 37.67
C ASN A 562 1.42 -17.00 37.57
N GLY A 563 2.55 -16.31 37.72
CA GLY A 563 3.89 -16.91 37.84
C GLY A 563 4.48 -17.62 36.60
N ASP A 564 3.67 -17.88 35.59
CA ASP A 564 4.02 -18.41 34.27
C ASP A 564 3.85 -17.36 33.15
N LYS A 565 3.03 -16.32 33.33
CA LYS A 565 2.91 -15.19 32.39
C LYS A 565 3.81 -14.02 32.77
N PHE A 566 4.50 -13.48 31.78
CA PHE A 566 5.46 -12.39 31.96
C PHE A 566 5.17 -11.27 30.97
N PHE A 567 5.30 -10.02 31.44
CA PHE A 567 5.24 -8.86 30.57
C PHE A 567 6.65 -8.46 30.14
N PHE A 568 6.97 -8.76 28.88
CA PHE A 568 8.20 -8.31 28.23
C PHE A 568 7.93 -6.96 27.60
N SER A 569 8.76 -5.97 27.93
CA SER A 569 8.69 -4.64 27.35
C SER A 569 10.06 -3.99 27.38
N VAL A 570 10.42 -3.31 26.29
CA VAL A 570 11.64 -2.50 26.25
C VAL A 570 11.57 -1.36 27.25
N VAL A 571 10.40 -0.73 27.42
CA VAL A 571 10.23 0.37 28.37
C VAL A 571 9.56 -0.09 29.66
N ASN A 572 10.05 0.40 30.80
CA ASN A 572 9.37 0.23 32.07
C ASN A 572 8.22 1.24 32.23
N GLU A 573 7.37 1.05 33.25
CA GLU A 573 6.20 1.88 33.51
C GLU A 573 6.55 3.38 33.62
N TYR A 574 7.68 3.72 34.25
CA TYR A 574 8.11 5.12 34.38
C TYR A 574 8.37 5.76 33.02
N LYS A 575 9.20 5.13 32.16
CA LYS A 575 9.53 5.66 30.83
C LYS A 575 8.31 5.66 29.93
N PHE A 576 7.49 4.61 29.99
CA PHE A 576 6.20 4.54 29.30
C PHE A 576 5.33 5.76 29.63
N LYS A 577 5.14 6.07 30.92
CA LYS A 577 4.39 7.26 31.36
C LYS A 577 5.00 8.57 30.87
N GLN A 578 6.32 8.68 30.74
CA GLN A 578 6.92 9.91 30.24
C GLN A 578 6.68 10.09 28.73
N VAL A 579 6.95 9.07 27.92
CA VAL A 579 6.71 9.12 26.47
C VAL A 579 5.23 9.39 26.19
N LEU A 580 4.34 8.74 26.94
CA LEU A 580 2.90 8.93 26.79
C LEU A 580 2.43 10.35 27.15
N LYS A 581 3.11 11.06 28.07
CA LYS A 581 2.80 12.49 28.31
C LYS A 581 3.06 13.34 27.07
N THR A 582 4.18 13.15 26.39
CA THR A 582 4.49 13.84 25.14
C THR A 582 3.50 13.44 24.04
N LEU A 583 3.19 12.13 23.95
CA LEU A 583 2.31 11.58 22.92
C LEU A 583 0.87 12.09 23.01
N LEU A 584 0.35 12.28 24.23
CA LEU A 584 -1.01 12.72 24.50
C LEU A 584 -1.16 14.24 24.66
N PHE A 585 -0.11 15.01 24.33
CA PHE A 585 -0.14 16.47 24.37
C PHE A 585 -0.58 17.03 23.02
N GLU A 586 -1.65 17.84 22.98
CA GLU A 586 -2.20 18.35 21.72
C GLU A 586 -1.28 19.32 20.98
N ARG A 587 -0.41 20.02 21.72
CA ARG A 587 0.64 20.89 21.17
C ARG A 587 1.82 20.13 20.58
N GLU A 588 1.86 18.81 20.74
CA GLU A 588 2.91 17.94 20.25
C GLU A 588 2.32 16.89 19.29
N PHE A 589 2.05 15.68 19.77
CA PHE A 589 1.69 14.54 18.93
C PHE A 589 0.18 14.30 18.80
N LEU A 590 -0.61 14.62 19.82
CA LEU A 590 -2.04 14.30 19.81
C LEU A 590 -2.79 15.26 18.88
N SER A 591 -3.33 14.74 17.79
CA SER A 591 -4.14 15.52 16.84
C SER A 591 -5.61 15.13 16.92
N PRO A 592 -6.54 15.94 16.36
CA PRO A 592 -7.93 15.54 16.16
C PRO A 592 -8.15 14.19 15.46
N PHE A 593 -7.18 13.72 14.66
CA PHE A 593 -7.34 12.55 13.79
C PHE A 593 -6.38 11.37 14.10
N GLY A 594 -5.58 11.48 15.16
CA GLY A 594 -4.64 10.43 15.58
C GLY A 594 -3.33 11.00 16.11
N ILE A 595 -2.31 10.15 16.18
CA ILE A 595 -0.95 10.54 16.58
C ILE A 595 -0.15 10.98 15.34
N ARG A 596 0.42 12.18 15.40
CA ARG A 596 1.30 12.76 14.38
C ARG A 596 2.60 11.97 14.24
N SER A 597 3.20 12.01 13.04
CA SER A 597 4.51 11.39 12.80
C SER A 597 5.68 12.17 13.42
N LEU A 598 5.54 13.49 13.53
CA LEU A 598 6.49 14.42 14.16
C LEU A 598 5.75 15.34 15.14
N SER A 599 6.41 15.72 16.25
CA SER A 599 5.85 16.68 17.20
C SER A 599 5.56 18.03 16.52
N LYS A 600 4.40 18.60 16.79
CA LYS A 600 3.99 19.92 16.26
C LYS A 600 4.84 21.09 16.78
N VAL A 601 5.69 20.87 17.79
CA VAL A 601 6.58 21.92 18.34
C VAL A 601 7.63 22.40 17.36
N TYR A 602 7.89 21.65 16.29
CA TYR A 602 8.84 21.98 15.22
C TYR A 602 8.21 22.85 14.13
N ASP A 603 7.29 23.75 14.46
CA ASP A 603 6.74 24.68 13.49
C ASP A 603 7.81 25.60 12.85
N TYR A 604 7.43 26.36 11.83
CA TYR A 604 8.39 27.15 11.05
C TYR A 604 9.17 28.18 11.90
N GLU A 605 8.60 28.67 13.01
CA GLU A 605 9.25 29.65 13.88
C GLU A 605 10.33 29.01 14.77
N SER A 606 10.23 27.70 15.05
CA SER A 606 11.16 26.94 15.90
C SER A 606 12.03 25.94 15.12
N GLY A 607 11.74 25.70 13.83
CA GLY A 607 12.25 24.59 13.01
C GLY A 607 13.74 24.60 12.66
N HIS A 608 14.58 25.44 13.27
CA HIS A 608 16.03 25.36 13.09
C HIS A 608 16.63 24.31 14.01
N MET A 609 16.91 23.15 13.45
CA MET A 609 17.41 21.98 14.18
C MET A 609 18.91 21.79 13.93
N PHE A 610 19.63 21.44 14.99
CA PHE A 610 21.07 21.17 14.89
C PHE A 610 21.30 19.85 14.14
N ASN A 611 21.96 19.92 12.99
CA ASN A 611 22.42 18.78 12.23
C ASN A 611 23.82 18.34 12.74
N PRO A 612 23.94 17.17 13.40
CA PRO A 612 25.21 16.71 13.95
C PRO A 612 26.28 16.30 12.93
N LEU A 613 25.91 16.10 11.66
CA LEU A 613 26.87 15.81 10.57
C LEU A 613 27.53 17.08 10.07
N THR A 614 26.75 18.14 9.84
CA THR A 614 27.25 19.42 9.31
C THR A 614 27.72 20.36 10.41
N ASN A 615 27.34 20.10 11.68
CA ASN A 615 27.48 21.00 12.82
C ASN A 615 26.83 22.38 12.59
N GLN A 616 25.73 22.42 11.85
CA GLN A 616 24.98 23.64 11.55
C GLN A 616 23.51 23.49 11.98
N ASN A 617 22.84 24.62 12.18
CA ASN A 617 21.39 24.61 12.34
C ASN A 617 20.76 24.68 10.94
N GLU A 618 19.96 23.68 10.61
CA GLU A 618 19.27 23.54 9.33
C GLU A 618 17.76 23.62 9.55
N LEU A 619 17.04 24.08 8.52
CA LEU A 619 15.59 24.13 8.58
C LEU A 619 15.02 22.71 8.52
N PHE A 620 14.24 22.34 9.52
CA PHE A 620 13.54 21.08 9.67
C PHE A 620 12.19 21.37 10.33
N CYS A 621 11.14 21.41 9.52
CA CYS A 621 9.83 21.86 9.95
C CYS A 621 8.84 20.70 10.08
N TYR A 622 7.86 20.93 10.95
CA TYR A 622 6.61 20.21 11.00
C TYR A 622 5.77 20.57 9.77
N CYS A 623 5.50 19.55 8.95
CA CYS A 623 4.75 19.64 7.70
C CYS A 623 3.50 18.76 7.84
N PRO A 624 2.31 19.32 8.13
CA PRO A 624 1.12 18.53 8.42
C PRO A 624 0.53 17.81 7.19
N GLY A 625 0.79 18.29 5.97
CA GLY A 625 0.24 17.73 4.73
C GLY A 625 1.33 17.14 3.85
N GLU A 626 1.46 17.66 2.64
CA GLU A 626 2.51 17.30 1.68
C GLU A 626 3.91 17.73 2.18
N SER A 627 4.99 17.13 1.64
CA SER A 627 6.38 17.40 2.05
C SER A 627 6.86 18.76 1.54
N ASP A 628 7.72 19.44 2.31
CA ASP A 628 8.41 20.67 1.90
C ASP A 628 9.83 20.40 1.36
N SER A 629 10.16 19.14 1.08
CA SER A 629 11.49 18.72 0.63
C SER A 629 11.43 17.58 -0.37
N ASP A 630 12.37 17.57 -1.32
CA ASP A 630 12.54 16.52 -2.36
C ASP A 630 13.21 15.22 -1.84
N LEU A 631 13.49 15.12 -0.54
CA LEU A 631 14.10 13.90 0.02
C LEU A 631 13.18 12.70 -0.28
N PHE A 632 13.77 11.67 -0.88
CA PHE A 632 13.05 10.46 -1.32
C PHE A 632 11.91 10.74 -2.32
N GLY A 633 12.09 11.73 -3.20
CA GLY A 633 11.16 12.00 -4.30
C GLY A 633 10.10 13.06 -3.99
N GLY A 634 10.00 13.51 -2.73
CA GLY A 634 9.11 14.61 -2.31
C GLY A 634 7.67 14.21 -1.97
N ASN A 635 7.32 12.93 -2.13
CA ASN A 635 5.92 12.47 -2.13
C ASN A 635 5.46 11.96 -0.74
N SER A 636 6.34 11.21 -0.07
CA SER A 636 6.08 10.66 1.26
C SER A 636 6.46 11.67 2.34
N ASN A 637 5.54 11.93 3.29
CA ASN A 637 5.79 12.86 4.38
C ASN A 637 5.56 12.27 5.77
N TRP A 638 6.66 12.10 6.50
CA TRP A 638 6.73 11.64 7.88
C TRP A 638 7.01 12.78 8.87
N ARG A 639 7.01 14.05 8.43
CA ARG A 639 7.26 15.23 9.28
C ARG A 639 5.99 15.84 9.88
N GLY A 640 4.99 15.02 10.18
CA GLY A 640 3.76 15.53 10.79
C GLY A 640 2.49 14.74 10.53
N PRO A 641 2.26 14.16 9.33
CA PRO A 641 1.02 13.49 9.01
C PRO A 641 0.67 12.31 9.92
N VAL A 642 -0.61 11.94 9.94
CA VAL A 642 -1.13 10.74 10.60
C VAL A 642 -1.03 9.56 9.64
N TRP A 643 -0.33 8.52 10.07
CA TRP A 643 -0.19 7.26 9.35
C TRP A 643 -0.92 6.15 10.09
N LEU A 644 -1.87 5.49 9.41
CA LEU A 644 -2.64 4.38 9.97
C LEU A 644 -1.80 3.20 10.48
N PRO A 645 -0.73 2.71 9.81
CA PRO A 645 0.02 1.54 10.29
C PRO A 645 0.67 1.79 11.65
N MET A 646 1.27 2.97 11.85
CA MET A 646 1.91 3.32 13.11
C MET A 646 0.91 3.58 14.23
N ASN A 647 -0.22 4.23 13.92
CA ASN A 647 -1.29 4.42 14.88
C ASN A 647 -1.93 3.07 15.30
N TYR A 648 -2.10 2.15 14.35
CA TYR A 648 -2.61 0.81 14.63
C TYR A 648 -1.69 0.04 15.58
N LEU A 649 -0.39 -0.06 15.27
CA LEU A 649 0.58 -0.76 16.12
C LEU A 649 0.66 -0.13 17.51
N LEU A 650 0.66 1.20 17.59
CA LEU A 650 0.64 1.90 18.87
C LEU A 650 -0.60 1.54 19.69
N ILE A 651 -1.80 1.58 19.09
CA ILE A 651 -3.04 1.22 19.77
C ILE A 651 -2.99 -0.23 20.29
N GLU A 652 -2.48 -1.17 19.49
CA GLU A 652 -2.32 -2.57 19.92
C GLU A 652 -1.35 -2.70 21.11
N SER A 653 -0.22 -2.00 21.07
CA SER A 653 0.73 -1.99 22.19
C SER A 653 0.15 -1.32 23.43
N LEU A 654 -0.61 -0.22 23.30
CA LEU A 654 -1.27 0.44 24.42
C LEU A 654 -2.27 -0.48 25.13
N LYS A 655 -2.99 -1.34 24.41
CA LYS A 655 -3.87 -2.36 25.02
C LYS A 655 -3.09 -3.33 25.91
N LEU A 656 -1.90 -3.77 25.46
CA LEU A 656 -1.02 -4.63 26.27
C LEU A 656 -0.59 -3.90 27.55
N TYR A 657 -0.15 -2.64 27.46
CA TYR A 657 0.19 -1.84 28.64
C TYR A 657 -1.00 -1.61 29.57
N ASP A 658 -2.20 -1.34 29.04
CA ASP A 658 -3.41 -1.13 29.85
C ASP A 658 -3.75 -2.38 30.66
N SER A 659 -3.64 -3.57 30.05
CA SER A 659 -3.90 -4.84 30.72
C SER A 659 -2.95 -5.13 31.90
N VAL A 660 -1.73 -4.59 31.86
CA VAL A 660 -0.68 -4.83 32.86
C VAL A 660 -0.60 -3.71 33.90
N TYR A 661 -0.39 -2.46 33.46
CA TYR A 661 -0.13 -1.35 34.36
C TYR A 661 -1.40 -0.68 34.90
N LYS A 662 -2.54 -0.79 34.19
CA LYS A 662 -3.85 -0.20 34.60
C LYS A 662 -3.73 1.25 35.08
N ILE A 663 -2.99 2.06 34.32
CA ILE A 663 -2.62 3.42 34.71
C ILE A 663 -3.71 4.43 34.33
N LYS A 664 -3.65 5.59 35.00
CA LYS A 664 -4.39 6.78 34.58
C LYS A 664 -3.43 7.87 34.15
N MET A 665 -3.83 8.66 33.16
CA MET A 665 -3.08 9.77 32.61
C MET A 665 -3.98 11.00 32.48
N CYS A 666 -3.41 12.20 32.60
CA CYS A 666 -4.10 13.40 32.18
C CYS A 666 -4.38 13.32 30.67
N TYR A 667 -5.61 13.60 30.25
CA TYR A 667 -6.01 13.50 28.85
C TYR A 667 -6.93 14.63 28.37
N PRO A 668 -6.48 15.46 27.42
CA PRO A 668 -5.10 15.58 26.94
C PRO A 668 -4.08 15.86 28.06
N SER A 669 -2.79 15.67 27.82
CA SER A 669 -1.73 15.72 28.85
C SER A 669 -1.68 17.00 29.68
N GLU A 670 -2.04 18.13 29.08
CA GLU A 670 -2.11 19.46 29.70
C GLU A 670 -3.39 19.68 30.52
N SER A 671 -4.35 18.77 30.43
CA SER A 671 -5.61 18.85 31.18
C SER A 671 -5.43 18.37 32.62
N ASN A 672 -6.39 18.72 33.47
CA ASN A 672 -6.52 18.13 34.81
C ASN A 672 -7.42 16.87 34.81
N ARG A 673 -7.81 16.38 33.63
CA ARG A 673 -8.75 15.26 33.48
C ARG A 673 -7.99 13.94 33.50
N LEU A 674 -7.90 13.33 34.68
CA LEU A 674 -7.28 12.02 34.86
C LEU A 674 -8.22 10.90 34.42
N ILE A 675 -7.90 10.18 33.34
CA ILE A 675 -8.70 9.05 32.83
C ILE A 675 -7.87 7.78 32.64
N ASP A 676 -8.56 6.65 32.55
CA ASP A 676 -7.98 5.33 32.34
C ASP A 676 -7.39 5.21 30.93
N LEU A 677 -6.29 4.45 30.79
CA LEU A 677 -5.64 4.23 29.49
C LEU A 677 -6.57 3.57 28.46
N SER A 678 -7.45 2.64 28.87
CA SER A 678 -8.53 2.11 28.02
C SER A 678 -9.41 3.18 27.36
N LYS A 679 -9.74 4.27 28.07
CA LYS A 679 -10.54 5.39 27.51
C LYS A 679 -9.74 6.20 26.51
N ILE A 680 -8.44 6.37 26.75
CA ILE A 680 -7.52 7.04 25.81
C ILE A 680 -7.41 6.22 24.52
N ILE A 681 -7.26 4.90 24.64
CA ILE A 681 -7.23 3.98 23.48
C ILE A 681 -8.53 4.10 22.68
N SER A 682 -9.68 4.14 23.36
CA SER A 682 -10.97 4.33 22.69
C SER A 682 -11.07 5.67 21.96
N ASP A 683 -10.55 6.75 22.54
CA ASP A 683 -10.53 8.06 21.88
C ASP A 683 -9.61 8.09 20.67
N LEU A 684 -8.41 7.50 20.75
CA LEU A 684 -7.49 7.40 19.62
C LEU A 684 -8.10 6.63 18.44
N LYS A 685 -8.78 5.51 18.70
CA LYS A 685 -9.54 4.78 17.67
C LYS A 685 -10.61 5.67 17.04
N HIS A 686 -11.41 6.35 17.86
CA HIS A 686 -12.47 7.24 17.37
C HIS A 686 -11.91 8.38 16.50
N ARG A 687 -10.78 8.98 16.88
CA ARG A 687 -10.09 10.02 16.10
C ARG A 687 -9.73 9.53 14.70
N ILE A 688 -9.13 8.34 14.60
CA ILE A 688 -8.77 7.74 13.31
C ILE A 688 -10.02 7.39 12.50
N SER A 689 -11.02 6.77 13.12
CA SER A 689 -12.30 6.45 12.46
C SER A 689 -13.01 7.69 11.92
N SER A 690 -12.89 8.82 12.61
CA SER A 690 -13.51 10.08 12.21
C SER A 690 -12.96 10.68 10.91
N LEU A 691 -11.78 10.25 10.45
CA LEU A 691 -11.26 10.59 9.11
C LEU A 691 -12.24 10.18 8.01
N PHE A 692 -12.89 9.02 8.22
CA PHE A 692 -13.73 8.38 7.23
C PHE A 692 -15.19 8.71 7.40
N THR A 693 -15.70 9.05 8.58
CA THR A 693 -17.14 9.28 8.80
C THR A 693 -17.56 10.73 8.59
N PHE A 694 -18.84 10.94 8.31
CA PHE A 694 -19.39 12.29 8.22
C PHE A 694 -19.35 13.01 9.57
N ASN A 695 -18.74 14.19 9.57
CA ASN A 695 -18.78 15.10 10.70
C ASN A 695 -20.15 15.80 10.81
N LYS A 696 -20.29 16.65 11.83
CA LYS A 696 -21.49 17.47 12.08
C LYS A 696 -21.89 18.38 10.90
N ASP A 697 -20.93 18.78 10.07
CA ASP A 697 -21.13 19.64 8.90
C ASP A 697 -21.45 18.82 7.64
N GLY A 698 -21.60 17.49 7.77
CA GLY A 698 -21.93 16.60 6.67
C GLY A 698 -20.76 16.36 5.70
N LYS A 699 -19.51 16.50 6.14
CA LYS A 699 -18.30 16.23 5.35
C LYS A 699 -17.49 15.08 5.95
N ARG A 700 -16.82 14.28 5.10
CA ARG A 700 -15.78 13.34 5.56
C ARG A 700 -14.44 14.09 5.53
N PRO A 701 -13.70 14.16 6.64
CA PRO A 701 -12.41 14.88 6.67
C PRO A 701 -11.44 14.47 5.56
N LEU A 702 -11.38 13.18 5.20
CA LEU A 702 -10.49 12.69 4.15
C LEU A 702 -10.67 13.37 2.79
N HIS A 703 -11.88 13.85 2.47
CA HIS A 703 -12.19 14.53 1.20
C HIS A 703 -11.98 16.06 1.28
N GLY A 704 -11.56 16.59 2.42
CA GLY A 704 -11.40 18.01 2.65
C GLY A 704 -12.71 18.78 2.39
N ASP A 705 -12.61 19.85 1.60
CA ASP A 705 -13.73 20.76 1.30
C ASP A 705 -14.46 20.49 -0.01
N ILE A 706 -14.19 19.34 -0.66
CA ILE A 706 -14.79 18.96 -1.92
C ILE A 706 -16.31 18.70 -1.74
N LYS A 707 -17.14 19.47 -2.43
CA LYS A 707 -18.61 19.53 -2.20
C LYS A 707 -19.32 18.27 -2.70
N GLU A 708 -18.80 17.65 -3.75
CA GLU A 708 -19.35 16.49 -4.42
C GLU A 708 -19.45 15.29 -3.47
N TYR A 709 -18.49 15.14 -2.56
CA TYR A 709 -18.46 14.09 -1.52
C TYR A 709 -19.21 14.44 -0.23
N SER A 710 -19.79 15.65 -0.13
CA SER A 710 -20.61 16.00 1.03
C SER A 710 -21.82 15.07 1.17
N LYS A 711 -22.43 15.02 2.35
CA LYS A 711 -23.60 14.17 2.64
C LYS A 711 -24.80 14.46 1.72
N THR A 712 -24.89 15.68 1.19
CA THR A 712 -25.90 16.12 0.22
C THR A 712 -25.43 16.00 -1.23
N GLY A 713 -24.15 15.72 -1.46
CA GLY A 713 -23.54 15.59 -2.78
C GLY A 713 -23.80 14.23 -3.43
N GLY A 714 -23.64 14.18 -4.76
CA GLY A 714 -23.85 12.97 -5.56
C GLY A 714 -22.81 11.88 -5.34
N TRP A 715 -21.69 12.17 -4.67
CA TRP A 715 -20.57 11.24 -4.45
C TRP A 715 -20.39 10.85 -2.98
N LYS A 716 -21.40 11.12 -2.13
CA LYS A 716 -21.37 10.90 -0.66
C LYS A 716 -20.93 9.49 -0.20
N ASP A 717 -21.17 8.48 -1.02
CA ASP A 717 -20.88 7.07 -0.71
C ASP A 717 -19.55 6.61 -1.33
N LEU A 718 -18.83 7.49 -2.04
CA LEU A 718 -17.54 7.18 -2.67
C LEU A 718 -16.39 7.54 -1.72
N ILE A 719 -15.49 6.58 -1.50
CA ILE A 719 -14.42 6.69 -0.52
C ILE A 719 -13.08 6.46 -1.20
N LEU A 720 -12.13 7.35 -0.92
CA LEU A 720 -10.73 7.21 -1.30
C LEU A 720 -9.92 6.78 -0.08
N PHE A 721 -8.84 6.04 -0.32
CA PHE A 721 -8.00 5.49 0.72
C PHE A 721 -6.60 6.04 0.51
N TYR A 722 -6.32 7.13 1.21
CA TYR A 722 -5.08 7.86 1.05
C TYR A 722 -3.91 7.21 1.81
N GLU A 723 -2.70 7.52 1.39
CA GLU A 723 -1.46 7.05 2.01
C GLU A 723 -1.34 7.52 3.46
N TYR A 724 -1.57 8.81 3.68
CA TYR A 724 -1.53 9.47 4.99
C TYR A 724 -2.52 10.64 5.06
N PHE A 725 -2.68 11.22 6.25
CA PHE A 725 -3.71 12.22 6.51
C PHE A 725 -3.15 13.44 7.21
N ASN A 726 -3.62 14.62 6.82
CA ASN A 726 -3.32 15.85 7.51
C ASN A 726 -3.91 15.81 8.94
N PRO A 727 -3.10 15.98 9.99
CA PRO A 727 -3.52 15.82 11.38
C PRO A 727 -4.43 16.94 11.87
N GLU A 728 -4.46 18.09 11.20
CA GLU A 728 -5.25 19.25 11.62
C GLU A 728 -6.59 19.32 10.92
N THR A 729 -6.66 18.90 9.66
CA THR A 729 -7.87 18.98 8.82
C THR A 729 -8.50 17.62 8.52
N GLY A 730 -7.71 16.55 8.59
CA GLY A 730 -8.08 15.19 8.23
C GLY A 730 -8.05 14.91 6.72
N LYS A 731 -7.68 15.90 5.88
CA LYS A 731 -7.56 15.75 4.41
C LYS A 731 -6.58 14.62 4.11
N GLY A 732 -6.95 13.73 3.19
CA GLY A 732 -6.04 12.71 2.68
C GLY A 732 -4.95 13.29 1.76
N CYS A 733 -3.77 12.70 1.82
CA CYS A 733 -2.57 13.11 1.09
C CYS A 733 -1.81 11.88 0.56
N GLY A 734 -0.92 12.08 -0.41
CA GLY A 734 -0.23 11.01 -1.12
C GLY A 734 -1.17 10.18 -2.01
N ALA A 735 -0.76 8.95 -2.32
CA ALA A 735 -1.52 8.05 -3.19
C ALA A 735 -2.98 7.85 -2.72
N SER A 736 -3.96 8.06 -3.60
CA SER A 736 -5.40 8.06 -3.29
C SER A 736 -6.07 6.67 -3.32
N HIS A 737 -5.34 5.64 -3.76
CA HIS A 737 -5.77 4.23 -3.76
C HIS A 737 -4.85 3.32 -2.95
N GLN A 738 -4.24 3.86 -1.88
CA GLN A 738 -3.43 3.14 -0.89
C GLN A 738 -4.30 2.25 0.01
N THR A 739 -5.07 1.33 -0.58
CA THR A 739 -5.71 0.21 0.13
C THR A 739 -4.73 -0.89 0.52
N GLY A 740 -3.43 -0.55 0.61
CA GLY A 740 -2.44 -1.20 1.43
C GLY A 740 -2.77 -1.08 2.92
N TRP A 741 -1.95 -0.38 3.72
CA TRP A 741 -2.20 -0.25 5.16
C TRP A 741 -3.46 0.58 5.50
N THR A 742 -3.99 1.42 4.60
CA THR A 742 -5.18 2.24 4.96
C THR A 742 -6.42 1.36 5.10
N SER A 743 -6.39 0.16 4.51
CA SER A 743 -7.37 -0.89 4.76
C SER A 743 -7.45 -1.36 6.24
N LEU A 744 -6.44 -1.05 7.07
CA LEU A 744 -6.47 -1.27 8.53
C LEU A 744 -7.67 -0.60 9.21
N ILE A 745 -8.29 0.41 8.57
CA ILE A 745 -9.54 0.99 9.06
C ILE A 745 -10.64 -0.06 9.29
N PHE A 746 -10.64 -1.16 8.52
CA PHE A 746 -11.53 -2.30 8.74
C PHE A 746 -11.36 -2.93 10.13
N LEU A 747 -10.11 -3.06 10.59
CA LEU A 747 -9.78 -3.61 11.90
C LEU A 747 -9.98 -2.59 13.03
N MET A 748 -9.82 -1.29 12.73
CA MET A 748 -9.98 -0.22 13.70
C MET A 748 -11.44 0.18 13.96
N ASN A 749 -12.31 0.08 12.95
CA ASN A 749 -13.77 0.29 13.07
C ASN A 749 -14.49 -0.87 13.78
N SER A 750 -13.76 -1.90 14.18
CA SER A 750 -14.29 -2.99 15.01
C SER A 750 -14.32 -2.60 16.49
N PHE A 751 -15.38 -1.91 16.88
CA PHE A 751 -15.80 -1.82 18.28
C PHE A 751 -16.42 -3.16 18.72
N GLY A 752 -15.72 -3.86 19.61
CA GLY A 752 -16.20 -5.08 20.23
C GLY A 752 -15.06 -6.04 20.49
N GLU A 753 -14.32 -5.82 21.58
CA GLU A 753 -13.91 -6.97 22.37
C GLU A 753 -15.18 -7.78 22.66
N GLY A 754 -15.27 -8.93 21.99
CA GLY A 754 -16.15 -10.04 22.36
C GLY A 754 -15.27 -11.19 22.78
#